data_AF-A0A3B0T237-F1
#
_entry.id   AF-A0A3B0T237-F1
#
_cell.length_a   1.000
_cell.length_b   1.000
_cell.length_c   1.000
_cell.angle_alpha   90.00
_cell.angle_beta   90.00
_cell.angle_gamma   90.00
#
_symmetry.space_group_name_H-M   'P 1'
#
loop_
_entity.id
_entity.type
_entity.pdbx_description
1 polymer ?
#
loop_
_entity_poly.entity_id
_entity_poly.type
_entity_poly.pdbx_seq_one_letter_code
_entity_poly.pdbx_strand_id
1 'polypeptide(L)'
;MKRLSKSASALAGYLRPFFEKNDPASPLGRVISDWCWDNQTLFDVDLSELLATRGKGGIRRRRRVHGKALPKTAWRKLGEFMETCAQKPVASSIILNARMTSEVVGLDDIDTEIFVFIAMTTGERAFTRLISKVLSTRVLETVDIISEMTGIDAANVAERLNNGLLNRLQFIDGVEDRPGIYDLYVPYTVMDAVRSSTGSIDGIERALLGNAARSKLNWSDFDHIARERDFAVQIVRSAIRCQERGVNILLYGAPGVGKTEFAKTLAHRAGCDLFPIAEYDEDGEEPDREERLSSLRIADRLARRRGACVLLFDEMEDVLSGGDISWRKNRRIRQSGSKVHLNRLLEHNESPVIWTTNSVHEFDPAFLRRMTFSIEMKIPPASVRARQWRRLAKKSGVKLSHRRSNELARAHALPPSFANSALRAVAAAGDESDLEFALNAVARPGGSNRMKQPRIKVRSFDLALINPDCDLSLIERRLQQATCPHDVSFCLYGPPGTGKSALAAHLADCLELDILEKRGSDLLSPWVGETEQNIAEAFEEAALEQKLLIIDEAETLFWNRDGATKSWEASMVNEFLVGLERSPVPVVCTTNHLERIDAAALRRFTFKAKLDYLTGDQAAAAFSRFFSQAAPASIKRCGTLTPGDFAVVQKQLRFCEEGKSSPMKIASMLETEAAVKQKGISRIGF
;
A
#
# COMPACT_ATOMS: atom_id res chain seq x y z
N MET A 1 30.18 -51.69 0.83
CA MET A 1 30.66 -50.30 0.62
C MET A 1 29.77 -49.36 1.42
N LYS A 2 30.25 -48.83 2.55
CA LYS A 2 29.52 -47.82 3.32
C LYS A 2 29.48 -46.53 2.49
N ARG A 3 28.29 -45.99 2.22
CA ARG A 3 28.16 -44.74 1.46
C ARG A 3 28.81 -43.62 2.27
N LEU A 4 29.94 -43.11 1.79
CA LEU A 4 30.52 -41.84 2.24
C LEU A 4 29.43 -40.76 2.20
N SER A 5 29.44 -39.84 3.16
CA SER A 5 28.59 -38.65 3.07
C SER A 5 28.83 -37.95 1.73
N LYS A 6 27.76 -37.53 1.05
CA LYS A 6 27.81 -36.81 -0.23
C LYS A 6 28.71 -35.57 -0.17
N SER A 7 28.93 -35.02 1.03
CA SER A 7 29.72 -33.81 1.31
C SER A 7 31.11 -34.10 1.88
N ALA A 8 31.48 -35.37 2.11
CA ALA A 8 32.75 -35.73 2.77
C ALA A 8 33.99 -35.25 1.99
N SER A 9 33.96 -35.35 0.65
CA SER A 9 35.07 -34.89 -0.20
C SER A 9 35.30 -33.38 -0.03
N ALA A 10 34.23 -32.57 -0.10
CA ALA A 10 34.34 -31.12 0.02
C ALA A 10 34.79 -30.67 1.42
N LEU A 11 34.25 -31.28 2.48
CA LEU A 11 34.69 -31.00 3.85
C LEU A 11 36.17 -31.34 4.06
N ALA A 12 36.64 -32.44 3.46
CA ALA A 12 38.06 -32.80 3.49
C ALA A 12 38.91 -31.75 2.74
N GLY A 13 38.41 -31.25 1.61
CA GLY A 13 39.04 -30.15 0.86
C GLY A 13 39.23 -28.88 1.69
N TYR A 14 38.20 -28.44 2.41
CA TYR A 14 38.29 -27.26 3.30
C TYR A 14 39.19 -27.49 4.53
N LEU A 15 39.29 -28.72 5.03
CA LEU A 15 40.10 -29.04 6.22
C LEU A 15 41.59 -29.26 5.91
N ARG A 16 41.91 -29.72 4.71
CA ARG A 16 43.26 -30.06 4.27
C ARG A 16 44.30 -28.96 4.52
N PRO A 17 44.07 -27.67 4.19
CA PRO A 17 45.04 -26.61 4.48
C PRO A 17 45.39 -26.47 5.97
N PHE A 18 44.45 -26.77 6.87
CA PHE A 18 44.68 -26.64 8.31
C PHE A 18 45.70 -27.66 8.83
N PHE A 19 45.71 -28.86 8.27
CA PHE A 19 46.65 -29.91 8.66
C PHE A 19 48.09 -29.58 8.28
N GLU A 20 48.27 -28.78 7.22
CA GLU A 20 49.59 -28.31 6.76
C GLU A 20 50.08 -27.10 7.56
N LYS A 21 49.19 -26.16 7.86
CA LYS A 21 49.55 -24.83 8.40
C LYS A 21 49.55 -24.75 9.93
N ASN A 22 48.87 -25.67 10.64
CA ASN A 22 48.66 -25.54 12.08
C ASN A 22 49.28 -26.66 12.92
N ASP A 23 49.71 -26.30 14.15
CA ASP A 23 50.19 -27.26 15.14
C ASP A 23 48.99 -27.99 15.79
N PRO A 24 48.97 -29.34 15.88
CA PRO A 24 47.94 -30.10 16.60
C PRO A 24 47.77 -29.69 18.07
N ALA A 25 48.78 -29.07 18.69
CA ALA A 25 48.73 -28.57 20.06
C ALA A 25 48.05 -27.21 20.22
N SER A 26 47.89 -26.46 19.13
CA SER A 26 47.20 -25.16 19.12
C SER A 26 45.71 -25.30 19.49
N PRO A 27 45.05 -24.23 19.96
CA PRO A 27 43.60 -24.26 20.23
C PRO A 27 42.80 -24.73 19.01
N LEU A 28 43.18 -24.26 17.83
CA LEU A 28 42.59 -24.62 16.54
C LEU A 28 42.82 -26.10 16.19
N GLY A 29 44.07 -26.57 16.33
CA GLY A 29 44.44 -27.96 16.10
C GLY A 29 43.66 -28.92 17.00
N ARG A 30 43.41 -28.56 18.27
CA ARG A 30 42.58 -29.34 19.19
C ARG A 30 41.12 -29.38 18.76
N VAL A 31 40.54 -28.24 18.36
CA VAL A 31 39.15 -28.15 17.87
C VAL A 31 38.93 -28.99 16.62
N ILE A 32 39.80 -28.87 15.61
CA ILE A 32 39.72 -29.62 14.36
C ILE A 32 39.88 -31.11 14.62
N SER A 33 40.84 -31.46 15.48
CA SER A 33 41.01 -32.84 15.90
C SER A 33 39.72 -33.36 16.53
N ASP A 34 39.18 -32.69 17.56
CA ASP A 34 37.93 -33.07 18.28
C ASP A 34 36.77 -33.25 17.31
N TRP A 35 36.61 -32.31 16.38
CA TRP A 35 35.59 -32.40 15.36
C TRP A 35 35.78 -33.61 14.43
N CYS A 36 37.00 -33.90 13.96
CA CYS A 36 37.26 -35.05 13.09
C CYS A 36 36.91 -36.39 13.77
N TRP A 37 37.10 -36.48 15.10
CA TRP A 37 36.71 -37.65 15.87
C TRP A 37 35.20 -37.79 16.04
N ASP A 38 34.54 -36.70 16.41
CA ASP A 38 33.09 -36.69 16.56
C ASP A 38 32.38 -37.00 15.22
N ASN A 39 33.05 -36.74 14.08
CA ASN A 39 32.52 -36.92 12.74
C ASN A 39 33.27 -37.99 11.91
N GLN A 40 34.01 -38.90 12.55
CA GLN A 40 34.83 -39.91 11.85
C GLN A 40 34.04 -40.82 10.90
N THR A 41 32.75 -41.00 11.18
CA THR A 41 31.80 -41.75 10.31
C THR A 41 31.50 -41.04 8.99
N LEU A 42 31.63 -39.70 8.91
CA LEU A 42 31.47 -38.96 7.64
C LEU A 42 32.54 -39.37 6.62
N PHE A 43 33.73 -39.65 7.11
CA PHE A 43 34.92 -39.93 6.31
C PHE A 43 35.24 -41.43 6.18
N ASP A 44 34.50 -42.30 6.87
CA ASP A 44 34.77 -43.74 6.97
C ASP A 44 36.18 -44.04 7.51
N VAL A 45 36.60 -43.28 8.53
CA VAL A 45 37.89 -43.48 9.24
C VAL A 45 37.61 -44.00 10.64
N ASP A 46 38.37 -45.01 11.07
CA ASP A 46 38.44 -45.39 12.48
C ASP A 46 39.65 -44.73 13.14
N LEU A 47 39.40 -43.63 13.86
CA LEU A 47 40.45 -42.93 14.62
C LEU A 47 40.78 -43.64 15.94
N SER A 48 39.97 -44.63 16.35
CA SER A 48 40.14 -45.33 17.63
C SER A 48 41.41 -46.20 17.68
N GLU A 49 41.86 -46.70 16.52
CA GLU A 49 43.13 -47.43 16.40
C GLU A 49 44.35 -46.50 16.41
N LEU A 50 44.23 -45.30 15.82
CA LEU A 50 45.30 -44.31 15.74
C LEU A 50 45.59 -43.62 17.09
N LEU A 51 44.61 -43.59 18.00
CA LEU A 51 44.67 -42.84 19.26
C LEU A 51 44.58 -43.70 20.52
N ALA A 52 44.80 -45.01 20.39
CA ALA A 52 44.87 -45.92 21.53
C ALA A 52 46.03 -45.55 22.46
N THR A 53 45.76 -44.82 23.53
CA THR A 53 46.73 -44.58 24.60
C THR A 53 46.88 -45.84 25.47
N ARG A 54 48.11 -46.30 25.70
CA ARG A 54 48.40 -47.31 26.72
C ARG A 54 48.11 -46.70 28.10
N GLY A 55 47.11 -47.23 28.80
CA GLY A 55 46.91 -46.92 30.22
C GLY A 55 48.00 -47.57 31.07
N LYS A 56 48.33 -46.98 32.22
CA LYS A 56 49.11 -47.67 33.28
C LYS A 56 48.36 -48.96 33.64
N GLY A 57 48.96 -50.11 33.35
CA GLY A 57 48.35 -51.43 33.54
C GLY A 57 48.07 -52.24 32.26
N GLY A 58 48.50 -51.80 31.07
CA GLY A 58 48.46 -52.62 29.85
C GLY A 58 47.10 -52.75 29.16
N ILE A 59 46.02 -52.21 29.74
CA ILE A 59 44.69 -52.20 29.12
C ILE A 59 44.61 -51.04 28.11
N ARG A 60 44.43 -51.36 26.82
CA ARG A 60 44.13 -50.38 25.76
C ARG A 60 42.75 -49.77 26.02
N ARG A 61 42.69 -48.53 26.50
CA ARG A 61 41.44 -47.76 26.52
C ARG A 61 41.25 -47.09 25.16
N ARG A 62 40.28 -47.56 24.37
CA ARG A 62 39.85 -46.96 23.09
C ARG A 62 38.98 -45.72 23.31
N ARG A 63 39.41 -44.76 24.14
CA ARG A 63 38.60 -43.57 24.44
C ARG A 63 39.47 -42.32 24.32
N ARG A 64 39.13 -41.47 23.36
CA ARG A 64 39.75 -40.16 23.21
C ARG A 64 39.37 -39.25 24.38
N VAL A 65 40.31 -38.39 24.78
CA VAL A 65 40.06 -37.29 25.71
C VAL A 65 39.92 -36.01 24.90
N HIS A 66 38.69 -35.47 24.82
CA HIS A 66 38.40 -34.17 24.17
C HIS A 66 39.31 -33.06 24.74
N GLY A 67 39.75 -32.14 23.88
CA GLY A 67 40.65 -31.04 24.23
C GLY A 67 42.14 -31.39 24.33
N LYS A 68 42.54 -32.65 24.09
CA LYS A 68 43.96 -33.04 23.96
C LYS A 68 44.41 -33.04 22.50
N ALA A 69 45.65 -32.56 22.31
CA ALA A 69 46.34 -32.57 21.03
C ALA A 69 46.54 -34.00 20.50
N LEU A 70 46.38 -34.19 19.18
CA LEU A 70 46.78 -35.43 18.54
C LEU A 70 48.32 -35.54 18.50
N PRO A 71 48.90 -36.74 18.61
CA PRO A 71 50.31 -36.94 18.30
C PRO A 71 50.62 -36.44 16.88
N LYS A 72 51.79 -35.79 16.68
CA LYS A 72 52.19 -35.25 15.35
C LYS A 72 52.11 -36.29 14.22
N THR A 73 52.41 -37.56 14.52
CA THR A 73 52.29 -38.67 13.57
C THR A 73 50.85 -38.98 13.18
N ALA A 74 49.90 -38.91 14.12
CA ALA A 74 48.48 -39.10 13.86
C ALA A 74 47.88 -37.88 13.12
N TRP A 75 48.31 -36.67 13.47
CA TRP A 75 47.95 -35.43 12.77
C TRP A 75 48.35 -35.47 11.30
N ARG A 76 49.60 -35.84 10.99
CA ARG A 76 50.08 -35.98 9.61
C ARG A 76 49.29 -37.04 8.82
N LYS A 77 49.05 -38.21 9.41
CA LYS A 77 48.24 -39.27 8.78
C LYS A 77 46.81 -38.82 8.49
N LEU A 78 46.22 -38.02 9.39
CA LEU A 78 44.90 -37.47 9.19
C LEU A 78 44.90 -36.44 8.04
N GLY A 79 45.94 -35.60 7.93
CA GLY A 79 46.14 -34.69 6.80
C GLY A 79 46.25 -35.42 5.45
N GLU A 80 47.12 -36.44 5.35
CA GLU A 80 47.27 -37.28 4.15
C GLU A 80 45.95 -37.96 3.76
N PHE A 81 45.18 -38.39 4.77
CA PHE A 81 43.86 -38.96 4.56
C PHE A 81 42.85 -37.92 4.04
N MET A 82 42.83 -36.70 4.60
CA MET A 82 41.98 -35.62 4.12
C MET A 82 42.31 -35.22 2.68
N GLU A 83 43.59 -35.16 2.32
CA GLU A 83 44.04 -34.96 0.93
C GLU A 83 43.45 -36.03 -0.01
N THR A 84 43.57 -37.30 0.38
CA THR A 84 43.04 -38.42 -0.40
C THR A 84 41.51 -38.36 -0.54
N CYS A 85 40.82 -37.91 0.52
CA CYS A 85 39.37 -37.74 0.48
C CYS A 85 38.93 -36.55 -0.38
N ALA A 86 39.68 -35.46 -0.38
CA ALA A 86 39.40 -34.26 -1.17
C ALA A 86 39.51 -34.49 -2.68
N GLN A 87 40.33 -35.45 -3.11
CA GLN A 87 40.48 -35.83 -4.52
C GLN A 87 39.30 -36.64 -5.08
N LYS A 88 38.37 -37.08 -4.23
CA LYS A 88 37.18 -37.82 -4.67
C LYS A 88 36.17 -36.85 -5.30
N PRO A 89 35.35 -37.29 -6.28
CA PRO A 89 34.31 -36.46 -6.86
C PRO A 89 33.35 -35.93 -5.78
N VAL A 90 33.07 -34.63 -5.82
CA VAL A 90 32.11 -33.99 -4.91
C VAL A 90 30.70 -34.40 -5.33
N ALA A 91 29.99 -35.14 -4.47
CA ALA A 91 28.63 -35.62 -4.72
C ALA A 91 27.56 -34.83 -3.94
N SER A 92 27.91 -33.62 -3.46
CA SER A 92 27.03 -32.77 -2.67
C SER A 92 26.11 -31.94 -3.55
N SER A 93 24.79 -32.12 -3.39
CA SER A 93 23.79 -31.32 -4.09
C SER A 93 23.85 -29.85 -3.69
N ILE A 94 24.23 -29.54 -2.44
CA ILE A 94 24.40 -28.15 -1.97
C ILE A 94 25.49 -27.46 -2.77
N ILE A 95 26.64 -28.11 -2.98
CA ILE A 95 27.75 -27.51 -3.74
C ILE A 95 27.40 -27.34 -5.21
N LEU A 96 26.80 -28.37 -5.81
CA LEU A 96 26.35 -28.32 -7.19
C LEU A 96 25.36 -27.16 -7.40
N ASN A 97 24.32 -27.10 -6.56
CA ASN A 97 23.29 -26.08 -6.63
C ASN A 97 23.85 -24.69 -6.31
N ALA A 98 24.75 -24.55 -5.33
CA ALA A 98 25.39 -23.28 -5.02
C ALA A 98 26.21 -22.75 -6.21
N ARG A 99 26.96 -23.62 -6.92
CA ARG A 99 27.68 -23.22 -8.14
C ARG A 99 26.73 -22.81 -9.27
N MET A 100 25.61 -23.51 -9.43
CA MET A 100 24.58 -23.10 -10.40
C MET A 100 23.93 -21.76 -10.00
N THR A 101 23.67 -21.54 -8.72
CA THR A 101 23.21 -20.24 -8.22
C THR A 101 24.23 -19.14 -8.51
N SER A 102 25.51 -19.40 -8.30
CA SER A 102 26.59 -18.46 -8.65
C SER A 102 26.58 -18.11 -10.14
N GLU A 103 26.47 -19.12 -11.00
CA GLU A 103 26.38 -18.92 -12.44
C GLU A 103 25.17 -18.05 -12.77
N VAL A 104 24.00 -18.42 -12.25
CA VAL A 104 22.70 -17.79 -12.49
C VAL A 104 22.69 -16.32 -12.08
N VAL A 105 23.25 -16.01 -10.90
CA VAL A 105 23.31 -14.65 -10.33
C VAL A 105 24.49 -13.83 -10.88
N GLY A 106 25.44 -14.48 -11.56
CA GLY A 106 26.61 -13.83 -12.19
C GLY A 106 27.71 -13.48 -11.19
N LEU A 107 28.02 -14.41 -10.28
CA LEU A 107 29.21 -14.34 -9.42
C LEU A 107 30.45 -14.77 -10.21
N ASP A 108 31.59 -14.12 -9.97
CA ASP A 108 32.87 -14.57 -10.52
C ASP A 108 33.44 -15.77 -9.76
N ASP A 109 34.59 -16.30 -10.20
CA ASP A 109 35.16 -17.52 -9.61
C ASP A 109 35.47 -17.36 -8.11
N ILE A 110 35.95 -16.19 -7.68
CA ILE A 110 36.28 -15.92 -6.28
C ILE A 110 35.01 -15.80 -5.45
N ASP A 111 34.04 -15.00 -5.91
CA ASP A 111 32.74 -14.86 -5.26
C ASP A 111 32.01 -16.22 -5.20
N THR A 112 32.20 -17.07 -6.21
CA THR A 112 31.63 -18.43 -6.25
C THR A 112 32.20 -19.32 -5.17
N GLU A 113 33.52 -19.38 -5.01
CA GLU A 113 34.12 -20.23 -3.97
C GLU A 113 33.75 -19.73 -2.56
N ILE A 114 33.72 -18.41 -2.34
CA ILE A 114 33.25 -17.84 -1.07
C ILE A 114 31.77 -18.20 -0.85
N PHE A 115 30.91 -18.03 -1.84
CA PHE A 115 29.49 -18.38 -1.70
C PHE A 115 29.27 -19.87 -1.44
N VAL A 116 29.97 -20.76 -2.14
CA VAL A 116 29.89 -22.21 -1.93
C VAL A 116 30.35 -22.58 -0.51
N PHE A 117 31.40 -21.93 0.00
CA PHE A 117 31.82 -22.09 1.39
C PHE A 117 30.69 -21.70 2.35
N ILE A 118 30.10 -20.51 2.19
CA ILE A 118 29.05 -20.00 3.07
C ILE A 118 27.80 -20.89 2.99
N ALA A 119 27.35 -21.25 1.79
CA ALA A 119 26.23 -22.17 1.58
C ALA A 119 26.47 -23.53 2.25
N MET A 120 27.70 -24.02 2.26
CA MET A 120 28.07 -25.23 3.01
C MET A 120 27.99 -25.00 4.52
N THR A 121 28.42 -23.83 5.03
CA THR A 121 28.32 -23.53 6.47
C THR A 121 26.87 -23.46 6.94
N THR A 122 25.94 -23.00 6.10
CA THR A 122 24.51 -22.89 6.40
C THR A 122 23.75 -24.20 6.09
N GLY A 123 24.20 -24.95 5.09
CA GLY A 123 23.54 -26.17 4.61
C GLY A 123 23.94 -27.46 5.32
N GLU A 124 25.17 -27.56 5.82
CA GLU A 124 25.72 -28.79 6.40
C GLU A 124 25.97 -28.67 7.90
N ARG A 125 25.10 -29.27 8.72
CA ARG A 125 25.14 -29.19 10.19
C ARG A 125 26.50 -29.52 10.80
N ALA A 126 27.20 -30.51 10.25
CA ALA A 126 28.52 -30.89 10.74
C ALA A 126 29.53 -29.76 10.53
N PHE A 127 29.47 -29.08 9.38
CA PHE A 127 30.34 -27.96 9.04
C PHE A 127 29.97 -26.70 9.82
N THR A 128 28.68 -26.38 9.97
CA THR A 128 28.21 -25.28 10.84
C THR A 128 28.82 -25.38 12.24
N ARG A 129 28.78 -26.59 12.84
CA ARG A 129 29.34 -26.85 14.16
C ARG A 129 30.86 -26.73 14.19
N LEU A 130 31.55 -27.07 13.10
CA LEU A 130 33.00 -26.86 13.00
C LEU A 130 33.31 -25.37 13.05
N ILE A 131 32.70 -24.58 12.15
CA ILE A 131 32.97 -23.15 12.04
C ILE A 131 32.63 -22.42 13.35
N SER A 132 31.49 -22.73 13.96
CA SER A 132 31.12 -22.19 15.28
C SER A 132 32.16 -22.50 16.36
N LYS A 133 32.67 -23.74 16.42
CA LYS A 133 33.74 -24.11 17.36
C LYS A 133 35.06 -23.39 17.04
N VAL A 134 35.42 -23.24 15.77
CA VAL A 134 36.64 -22.52 15.34
C VAL A 134 36.55 -21.05 15.74
N LEU A 135 35.45 -20.36 15.43
CA LEU A 135 35.21 -18.97 15.83
C LEU A 135 35.25 -18.80 17.36
N SER A 136 34.74 -19.78 18.12
CA SER A 136 34.77 -19.74 19.59
C SER A 136 36.19 -19.74 20.19
N THR A 137 37.20 -20.19 19.44
CA THR A 137 38.60 -20.14 19.88
C THR A 137 39.18 -18.72 19.90
N ARG A 138 38.58 -17.79 19.14
CA ARG A 138 39.09 -16.42 18.91
C ARG A 138 40.51 -16.37 18.32
N VAL A 139 40.98 -17.47 17.72
CA VAL A 139 42.29 -17.52 17.04
C VAL A 139 42.20 -17.00 15.62
N LEU A 140 41.10 -17.29 14.92
CA LEU A 140 40.84 -16.86 13.55
C LEU A 140 39.53 -16.09 13.50
N GLU A 141 39.51 -15.01 12.71
CA GLU A 141 38.28 -14.30 12.37
C GLU A 141 37.64 -14.91 11.11
N THR A 142 36.48 -14.38 10.70
CA THR A 142 35.71 -14.98 9.60
C THR A 142 36.46 -14.93 8.27
N VAL A 143 37.15 -13.81 8.00
CA VAL A 143 38.00 -13.64 6.81
C VAL A 143 39.11 -14.68 6.79
N ASP A 144 39.80 -14.88 7.92
CA ASP A 144 40.91 -15.82 8.01
C ASP A 144 40.45 -17.27 7.80
N ILE A 145 39.30 -17.64 8.37
CA ILE A 145 38.72 -18.98 8.20
C ILE A 145 38.42 -19.24 6.73
N ILE A 146 37.74 -18.31 6.04
CA ILE A 146 37.44 -18.45 4.62
C ILE A 146 38.74 -18.51 3.83
N SER A 147 39.69 -17.60 4.08
CA SER A 147 40.99 -17.57 3.41
C SER A 147 41.74 -18.89 3.56
N GLU A 148 41.83 -19.42 4.78
CA GLU A 148 42.59 -20.62 5.07
C GLU A 148 41.93 -21.88 4.47
N MET A 149 40.60 -22.00 4.58
CA MET A 149 39.85 -23.15 4.06
C MET A 149 39.72 -23.15 2.54
N THR A 150 39.57 -22.00 1.90
CA THR A 150 39.41 -21.88 0.44
C THR A 150 40.74 -21.70 -0.30
N GLY A 151 41.78 -21.22 0.39
CA GLY A 151 43.06 -20.84 -0.21
C GLY A 151 43.06 -19.46 -0.88
N ILE A 152 41.96 -18.71 -0.79
CA ILE A 152 41.86 -17.35 -1.33
C ILE A 152 42.61 -16.39 -0.41
N ASP A 153 43.33 -15.42 -0.98
CA ASP A 153 44.02 -14.39 -0.20
C ASP A 153 43.06 -13.62 0.72
N ALA A 154 43.48 -13.36 1.97
CA ALA A 154 42.63 -12.74 2.98
C ALA A 154 42.19 -11.32 2.62
N ALA A 155 43.03 -10.54 1.92
CA ALA A 155 42.65 -9.19 1.48
C ALA A 155 41.55 -9.26 0.40
N ASN A 156 41.66 -10.23 -0.53
CA ASN A 156 40.62 -10.48 -1.52
C ASN A 156 39.30 -10.91 -0.87
N VAL A 157 39.34 -11.83 0.11
CA VAL A 157 38.14 -12.23 0.87
C VAL A 157 37.50 -11.00 1.52
N ALA A 158 38.27 -10.21 2.27
CA ALA A 158 37.75 -9.00 2.92
C ALA A 158 37.16 -7.99 1.92
N GLU A 159 37.78 -7.80 0.76
CA GLU A 159 37.26 -6.93 -0.29
C GLU A 159 35.91 -7.42 -0.81
N ARG A 160 35.76 -8.73 -1.09
CA ARG A 160 34.51 -9.31 -1.58
C ARG A 160 33.38 -9.27 -0.56
N LEU A 161 33.70 -9.51 0.72
CA LEU A 161 32.73 -9.42 1.82
C LEU A 161 32.29 -7.99 2.11
N ASN A 162 33.12 -6.98 1.85
CA ASN A 162 32.79 -5.57 2.14
C ASN A 162 32.22 -4.81 0.95
N ASN A 163 32.79 -4.97 -0.24
CA ASN A 163 32.49 -4.16 -1.42
C ASN A 163 32.11 -5.00 -2.64
N GLY A 164 32.24 -6.32 -2.54
CA GLY A 164 31.97 -7.26 -3.62
C GLY A 164 30.50 -7.41 -3.95
N LEU A 165 30.25 -8.29 -4.92
CA LEU A 165 28.90 -8.57 -5.36
C LEU A 165 28.10 -9.34 -4.30
N LEU A 166 28.75 -10.22 -3.52
CA LEU A 166 28.12 -10.95 -2.42
C LEU A 166 27.47 -10.01 -1.41
N ASN A 167 28.18 -8.98 -0.96
CA ASN A 167 27.60 -7.97 -0.07
C ASN A 167 26.50 -7.15 -0.76
N ARG A 168 26.71 -6.75 -2.02
CA ARG A 168 25.69 -6.01 -2.77
C ARG A 168 24.41 -6.81 -2.98
N LEU A 169 24.46 -8.13 -3.02
CA LEU A 169 23.26 -8.99 -3.07
C LEU A 169 22.73 -9.35 -1.68
N GLN A 170 23.40 -8.91 -0.61
CA GLN A 170 23.12 -9.27 0.78
C GLN A 170 23.15 -10.78 1.00
N PHE A 171 24.07 -11.48 0.32
CA PHE A 171 24.30 -12.91 0.53
C PHE A 171 25.03 -13.20 1.85
N ILE A 172 25.41 -12.15 2.59
CA ILE A 172 26.27 -12.15 3.77
C ILE A 172 25.85 -10.96 4.64
N ASP A 173 25.74 -11.16 5.95
CA ASP A 173 25.48 -10.08 6.92
C ASP A 173 26.77 -9.73 7.68
N GLY A 174 27.18 -8.46 7.62
CA GLY A 174 28.38 -7.97 8.30
C GLY A 174 28.05 -7.55 9.73
N VAL A 175 28.89 -7.91 10.71
CA VAL A 175 28.66 -7.47 12.09
C VAL A 175 29.12 -6.02 12.24
N GLU A 176 28.17 -5.07 12.25
CA GLU A 176 28.43 -3.61 12.27
C GLU A 176 29.41 -3.15 13.39
N ASP A 177 29.41 -3.83 14.54
CA ASP A 177 30.22 -3.45 15.71
C ASP A 177 31.65 -4.04 15.72
N ARG A 178 32.01 -4.90 14.76
CA ARG A 178 33.34 -5.55 14.71
C ARG A 178 33.82 -5.78 13.26
N PRO A 179 34.61 -4.86 12.70
CA PRO A 179 35.21 -5.04 11.37
C PRO A 179 36.02 -6.34 11.32
N GLY A 180 35.78 -7.19 10.32
CA GLY A 180 36.46 -8.50 10.16
C GLY A 180 35.68 -9.72 10.63
N ILE A 181 34.60 -9.52 11.41
CA ILE A 181 33.69 -10.58 11.85
C ILE A 181 32.39 -10.47 11.06
N TYR A 182 32.00 -11.57 10.38
CA TYR A 182 30.79 -11.64 9.58
C TYR A 182 29.89 -12.76 10.14
N ASP A 183 28.59 -12.49 10.25
CA ASP A 183 27.63 -13.54 10.49
C ASP A 183 27.36 -14.21 9.13
N LEU A 184 27.88 -15.42 8.98
CA LEU A 184 27.71 -16.21 7.76
C LEU A 184 26.26 -16.68 7.66
N TYR A 185 25.43 -15.87 7.02
CA TYR A 185 24.03 -16.13 6.73
C TYR A 185 23.79 -15.95 5.23
N VAL A 186 22.95 -16.80 4.65
CA VAL A 186 22.52 -16.71 3.25
C VAL A 186 21.02 -16.46 3.28
N PRO A 187 20.49 -15.47 2.53
CA PRO A 187 19.06 -15.21 2.45
C PRO A 187 18.27 -16.49 2.19
N TYR A 188 17.12 -16.63 2.84
CA TYR A 188 16.31 -17.83 2.78
C TYR A 188 16.01 -18.30 1.36
N THR A 189 15.50 -17.42 0.51
CA THR A 189 15.12 -17.73 -0.88
C THR A 189 16.31 -18.32 -1.66
N VAL A 190 17.51 -17.81 -1.39
CA VAL A 190 18.76 -18.33 -1.98
C VAL A 190 19.12 -19.69 -1.39
N MET A 191 19.04 -19.84 -0.08
CA MET A 191 19.36 -21.10 0.59
C MET A 191 18.36 -22.21 0.27
N ASP A 192 17.06 -21.89 0.15
CA ASP A 192 16.03 -22.79 -0.30
C ASP A 192 16.31 -23.24 -1.73
N ALA A 193 16.60 -22.32 -2.66
CA ALA A 193 17.01 -22.68 -4.01
C ALA A 193 18.22 -23.63 -4.02
N VAL A 194 19.22 -23.39 -3.16
CA VAL A 194 20.38 -24.28 -3.01
C VAL A 194 20.00 -25.67 -2.46
N ARG A 195 19.01 -25.77 -1.57
CA ARG A 195 18.59 -27.04 -0.94
C ARG A 195 17.57 -27.84 -1.77
N SER A 196 16.61 -27.17 -2.39
CA SER A 196 15.40 -27.76 -2.97
C SER A 196 15.51 -28.06 -4.47
N SER A 197 16.45 -27.41 -5.18
CA SER A 197 16.56 -27.54 -6.64
C SER A 197 17.08 -28.89 -7.13
N THR A 198 16.58 -29.33 -8.30
CA THR A 198 16.85 -30.64 -8.92
C THR A 198 18.20 -30.75 -9.63
N GLY A 199 19.16 -29.87 -9.34
CA GLY A 199 20.46 -29.87 -9.99
C GLY A 199 20.46 -29.30 -11.41
N SER A 200 19.55 -28.37 -11.73
CA SER A 200 19.47 -27.70 -13.03
C SER A 200 19.36 -26.19 -12.89
N ILE A 201 19.89 -25.45 -13.86
CA ILE A 201 19.84 -23.98 -13.92
C ILE A 201 18.39 -23.47 -13.89
N ASP A 202 17.50 -24.06 -14.70
CA ASP A 202 16.07 -23.67 -14.70
C ASP A 202 15.37 -23.96 -13.36
N GLY A 203 15.77 -25.03 -12.66
CA GLY A 203 15.31 -25.33 -11.31
C GLY A 203 15.70 -24.22 -10.32
N ILE A 204 16.96 -23.78 -10.36
CA ILE A 204 17.48 -22.71 -9.51
C ILE A 204 16.78 -21.38 -9.82
N GLU A 205 16.65 -21.01 -11.09
CA GLU A 205 15.96 -19.79 -11.49
C GLU A 205 14.50 -19.78 -11.00
N ARG A 206 13.79 -20.90 -11.15
CA ARG A 206 12.40 -21.03 -10.67
C ARG A 206 12.30 -20.95 -9.15
N ALA A 207 13.28 -21.50 -8.42
CA ALA A 207 13.31 -21.39 -6.96
C ALA A 207 13.59 -19.96 -6.48
N LEU A 208 14.44 -19.21 -7.19
CA LEU A 208 14.77 -17.82 -6.84
C LEU A 208 13.71 -16.79 -7.27
N LEU A 209 13.08 -16.96 -8.44
CA LEU A 209 12.06 -16.05 -8.97
C LEU A 209 10.62 -16.43 -8.59
N GLY A 210 10.39 -17.68 -8.21
CA GLY A 210 9.06 -18.25 -8.12
C GLY A 210 8.40 -18.44 -9.49
N ASN A 211 7.07 -18.43 -9.50
CA ASN A 211 6.26 -18.63 -10.70
C ASN A 211 5.75 -17.30 -11.27
N ALA A 212 5.69 -17.22 -12.60
CA ALA A 212 5.10 -16.06 -13.27
C ALA A 212 3.63 -15.89 -12.86
N ALA A 213 3.29 -14.70 -12.36
CA ALA A 213 1.94 -14.35 -11.93
C ALA A 213 1.01 -14.19 -13.13
N ARG A 214 -0.21 -14.73 -13.01
CA ARG A 214 -1.25 -14.62 -14.03
C ARG A 214 -2.38 -13.72 -13.56
N SER A 215 -2.87 -12.87 -14.46
CA SER A 215 -4.03 -12.01 -14.18
C SER A 215 -5.31 -12.83 -14.07
N LYS A 216 -6.20 -12.42 -13.17
CA LYS A 216 -7.59 -12.91 -13.08
C LYS A 216 -8.59 -11.98 -13.77
N LEU A 217 -8.15 -10.79 -14.20
CA LEU A 217 -8.98 -9.72 -14.77
C LEU A 217 -8.67 -9.51 -16.26
N ASN A 218 -9.64 -8.95 -16.98
CA ASN A 218 -9.50 -8.66 -18.40
C ASN A 218 -8.99 -7.23 -18.60
N TRP A 219 -8.38 -6.95 -19.76
CA TRP A 219 -7.92 -5.59 -20.09
C TRP A 219 -9.03 -4.54 -19.92
N SER A 220 -10.24 -4.86 -20.36
CA SER A 220 -11.43 -3.99 -20.28
C SER A 220 -11.89 -3.64 -18.85
N ASP A 221 -11.41 -4.36 -17.82
CA ASP A 221 -11.75 -4.02 -16.43
C ASP A 221 -11.14 -2.68 -15.98
N PHE A 222 -10.13 -2.21 -16.72
CA PHE A 222 -9.38 -0.99 -16.45
C PHE A 222 -9.71 0.15 -17.43
N ASP A 223 -10.87 0.12 -18.10
CA ASP A 223 -11.26 1.14 -19.11
C ASP A 223 -11.34 2.56 -18.56
N HIS A 224 -11.50 2.70 -17.23
CA HIS A 224 -11.56 4.00 -16.55
C HIS A 224 -10.19 4.69 -16.45
N ILE A 225 -9.09 3.97 -16.69
CA ILE A 225 -7.71 4.48 -16.80
C ILE A 225 -7.13 4.16 -18.17
N ALA A 226 -7.97 4.22 -19.22
CA ALA A 226 -7.60 3.74 -20.56
C ALA A 226 -6.36 4.43 -21.13
N ARG A 227 -6.23 5.74 -20.93
CA ARG A 227 -5.09 6.51 -21.43
C ARG A 227 -3.79 6.09 -20.74
N GLU A 228 -3.82 6.01 -19.41
CA GLU A 228 -2.68 5.67 -18.56
C GLU A 228 -2.25 4.23 -18.81
N ARG A 229 -3.18 3.27 -18.84
CA ARG A 229 -2.85 1.85 -19.05
C ARG A 229 -2.26 1.58 -20.43
N ASP A 230 -2.78 2.24 -21.48
CA ASP A 230 -2.34 1.99 -22.84
C ASP A 230 -0.93 2.59 -23.05
N PHE A 231 -0.65 3.73 -22.42
CA PHE A 231 0.69 4.31 -22.36
C PHE A 231 1.67 3.44 -21.54
N ALA A 232 1.24 2.89 -20.41
CA ALA A 232 2.06 1.98 -19.61
C ALA A 232 2.49 0.73 -20.39
N VAL A 233 1.61 0.17 -21.24
CA VAL A 233 1.98 -0.96 -22.13
C VAL A 233 3.09 -0.55 -23.09
N GLN A 234 3.04 0.67 -23.62
CA GLN A 234 4.08 1.17 -24.53
C GLN A 234 5.41 1.34 -23.81
N ILE A 235 5.41 1.87 -22.59
CA ILE A 235 6.61 1.99 -21.75
C ILE A 235 7.24 0.62 -21.51
N VAL A 236 6.47 -0.36 -21.01
CA VAL A 236 6.97 -1.71 -20.73
C VAL A 236 7.54 -2.38 -21.99
N ARG A 237 6.83 -2.27 -23.12
CA ARG A 237 7.31 -2.82 -24.40
C ARG A 237 8.58 -2.16 -24.90
N SER A 238 8.67 -0.82 -24.78
CA SER A 238 9.87 -0.09 -25.16
C SER A 238 11.04 -0.49 -24.28
N ALA A 239 10.84 -0.53 -22.97
CA ALA A 239 11.86 -0.87 -22.00
C ALA A 239 12.48 -2.26 -22.27
N ILE A 240 11.65 -3.26 -22.55
CA ILE A 240 12.11 -4.62 -22.86
C ILE A 240 12.81 -4.67 -24.21
N ARG A 241 12.25 -4.02 -25.24
CA ARG A 241 12.83 -4.02 -26.59
C ARG A 241 14.18 -3.30 -26.64
N CYS A 242 14.30 -2.18 -25.95
CA CYS A 242 15.48 -1.32 -25.94
C CYS A 242 16.47 -1.68 -24.83
N GLN A 243 16.10 -2.61 -23.93
CA GLN A 243 16.85 -2.93 -22.70
C GLN A 243 17.18 -1.67 -21.88
N GLU A 244 16.20 -0.77 -21.76
CA GLU A 244 16.33 0.46 -20.99
C GLU A 244 16.43 0.11 -19.50
N ARG A 245 17.42 0.70 -18.83
CA ARG A 245 17.60 0.60 -17.38
C ARG A 245 16.81 1.70 -16.68
N GLY A 246 16.45 1.47 -15.43
CA GLY A 246 15.83 2.50 -14.61
C GLY A 246 14.33 2.68 -14.87
N VAL A 247 13.67 1.70 -15.52
CA VAL A 247 12.24 1.81 -15.85
C VAL A 247 11.39 1.37 -14.67
N ASN A 248 10.66 2.33 -14.09
CA ASN A 248 9.87 2.14 -12.88
C ASN A 248 8.46 2.70 -13.08
N ILE A 249 7.44 1.85 -12.91
CA ILE A 249 6.04 2.25 -12.99
C ILE A 249 5.44 2.20 -11.59
N LEU A 250 4.87 3.30 -11.10
CA LEU A 250 4.22 3.37 -9.80
C LEU A 250 2.70 3.26 -9.95
N LEU A 251 2.09 2.33 -9.21
CA LEU A 251 0.65 2.19 -9.06
C LEU A 251 0.26 2.59 -7.63
N TYR A 252 -0.55 3.64 -7.48
CA TYR A 252 -0.95 4.10 -6.15
C TYR A 252 -2.45 4.33 -6.04
N GLY A 253 -2.98 4.34 -4.82
CA GLY A 253 -4.40 4.58 -4.55
C GLY A 253 -4.93 3.68 -3.45
N ALA A 254 -6.21 3.83 -3.11
CA ALA A 254 -6.83 3.15 -1.96
C ALA A 254 -6.62 1.61 -1.95
N PRO A 255 -6.62 0.98 -0.76
CA PRO A 255 -6.54 -0.47 -0.65
C PRO A 255 -7.66 -1.18 -1.43
N GLY A 256 -7.28 -2.24 -2.16
CA GLY A 256 -8.26 -3.12 -2.82
C GLY A 256 -8.89 -2.60 -4.12
N VAL A 257 -8.38 -1.49 -4.68
CA VAL A 257 -8.75 -0.98 -6.03
C VAL A 257 -8.24 -1.87 -7.19
N GLY A 258 -7.29 -2.77 -6.91
CA GLY A 258 -6.80 -3.76 -7.87
C GLY A 258 -5.41 -3.48 -8.45
N LYS A 259 -4.53 -2.78 -7.73
CA LYS A 259 -3.14 -2.47 -8.13
C LYS A 259 -2.36 -3.69 -8.62
N THR A 260 -2.27 -4.71 -7.78
CA THR A 260 -1.61 -6.00 -8.07
C THR A 260 -2.22 -6.71 -9.29
N GLU A 261 -3.54 -6.70 -9.45
CA GLU A 261 -4.19 -7.34 -10.61
C GLU A 261 -4.02 -6.53 -11.90
N PHE A 262 -3.95 -5.20 -11.81
CA PHE A 262 -3.62 -4.36 -12.94
C PHE A 262 -2.19 -4.62 -13.43
N ALA A 263 -1.20 -4.71 -12.52
CA ALA A 263 0.19 -5.04 -12.85
C ALA A 263 0.29 -6.37 -13.63
N LYS A 264 -0.42 -7.41 -13.17
CA LYS A 264 -0.50 -8.72 -13.87
C LYS A 264 -1.12 -8.58 -15.26
N THR A 265 -2.19 -7.80 -15.39
CA THR A 265 -2.87 -7.60 -16.67
C THR A 265 -2.00 -6.78 -17.64
N LEU A 266 -1.26 -5.80 -17.13
CA LEU A 266 -0.33 -4.96 -17.86
C LEU A 266 0.81 -5.78 -18.46
N ALA A 267 1.48 -6.60 -17.65
CA ALA A 267 2.55 -7.49 -18.12
C ALA A 267 2.06 -8.47 -19.20
N HIS A 268 0.91 -9.12 -18.95
CA HIS A 268 0.30 -10.03 -19.93
C HIS A 268 -0.01 -9.31 -21.26
N ARG A 269 -0.55 -8.08 -21.19
CA ARG A 269 -0.86 -7.28 -22.38
C ARG A 269 0.40 -6.81 -23.11
N ALA A 270 1.48 -6.54 -22.38
CA ALA A 270 2.78 -6.19 -22.93
C ALA A 270 3.44 -7.41 -23.63
N GLY A 271 3.07 -8.63 -23.24
CA GLY A 271 3.61 -9.89 -23.76
C GLY A 271 4.77 -10.41 -22.92
N CYS A 272 4.75 -10.14 -21.62
CA CYS A 272 5.86 -10.35 -20.70
C CYS A 272 5.40 -11.20 -19.51
N ASP A 273 6.32 -11.95 -18.92
CA ASP A 273 6.08 -12.64 -17.65
C ASP A 273 6.25 -11.66 -16.48
N LEU A 274 5.33 -11.71 -15.51
CA LEU A 274 5.42 -10.92 -14.28
C LEU A 274 5.91 -11.78 -13.12
N PHE A 275 6.96 -11.35 -12.41
CA PHE A 275 7.43 -12.03 -11.20
C PHE A 275 7.20 -11.14 -9.97
N PRO A 276 6.34 -11.57 -9.01
CA PRO A 276 6.20 -10.89 -7.72
C PRO A 276 7.45 -11.14 -6.85
N ILE A 277 7.84 -10.13 -6.07
CA ILE A 277 9.02 -10.21 -5.20
C ILE A 277 8.59 -10.52 -3.77
N ALA A 278 9.17 -11.59 -3.21
CA ALA A 278 9.18 -12.00 -1.80
C ALA A 278 7.89 -11.68 -1.03
N GLU A 279 6.88 -12.54 -1.15
CA GLU A 279 5.63 -12.46 -0.37
C GLU A 279 5.76 -13.08 1.04
N TYR A 280 6.77 -13.95 1.28
CA TYR A 280 6.94 -14.74 2.52
C TYR A 280 8.44 -15.01 2.83
N ASP A 281 8.79 -15.14 4.11
CA ASP A 281 10.12 -15.51 4.63
C ASP A 281 10.29 -17.03 4.93
N GLU A 282 11.33 -17.43 5.69
CA GLU A 282 11.60 -18.85 6.03
C GLU A 282 10.48 -19.53 6.82
N ASP A 283 9.80 -18.76 7.66
CA ASP A 283 8.76 -19.23 8.58
C ASP A 283 7.36 -19.11 7.97
N GLY A 284 7.27 -18.60 6.74
CA GLY A 284 6.01 -18.24 6.09
C GLY A 284 5.40 -16.95 6.63
N GLU A 285 6.21 -16.16 7.34
CA GLU A 285 5.88 -14.86 7.89
C GLU A 285 6.27 -13.75 6.90
N GLU A 286 6.02 -12.50 7.28
CA GLU A 286 6.31 -11.33 6.45
C GLU A 286 7.82 -11.05 6.38
N PRO A 287 8.42 -11.00 5.18
CA PRO A 287 9.86 -10.83 5.04
C PRO A 287 10.30 -9.43 5.44
N ASP A 288 11.48 -9.35 6.06
CA ASP A 288 12.02 -8.07 6.51
C ASP A 288 12.49 -7.19 5.33
N ARG A 289 12.81 -5.93 5.65
CA ARG A 289 13.27 -4.94 4.65
C ARG A 289 14.48 -5.43 3.85
N GLU A 290 15.44 -6.10 4.50
CA GLU A 290 16.68 -6.52 3.86
C GLU A 290 16.45 -7.72 2.95
N GLU A 291 15.61 -8.66 3.35
CA GLU A 291 15.20 -9.81 2.55
C GLU A 291 14.44 -9.41 1.28
N ARG A 292 13.50 -8.45 1.39
CA ARG A 292 12.77 -7.92 0.23
C ARG A 292 13.69 -7.22 -0.76
N LEU A 293 14.65 -6.42 -0.26
CA LEU A 293 15.65 -5.74 -1.10
C LEU A 293 16.65 -6.70 -1.73
N SER A 294 17.07 -7.75 -1.02
CA SER A 294 17.90 -8.83 -1.57
C SER A 294 17.16 -9.55 -2.69
N SER A 295 15.91 -9.95 -2.44
CA SER A 295 15.06 -10.65 -3.39
C SER A 295 14.82 -9.83 -4.66
N LEU A 296 14.55 -8.53 -4.54
CA LEU A 296 14.44 -7.62 -5.69
C LEU A 296 15.72 -7.59 -6.53
N ARG A 297 16.90 -7.54 -5.88
CA ARG A 297 18.18 -7.44 -6.59
C ARG A 297 18.61 -8.74 -7.26
N ILE A 298 18.29 -9.88 -6.64
CA ILE A 298 18.42 -11.18 -7.28
C ILE A 298 17.47 -11.23 -8.48
N ALA A 299 16.18 -10.94 -8.28
CA ALA A 299 15.17 -11.02 -9.32
C ALA A 299 15.48 -10.12 -10.54
N ASP A 300 15.99 -8.90 -10.32
CA ASP A 300 16.39 -7.97 -11.38
C ASP A 300 17.46 -8.54 -12.31
N ARG A 301 18.45 -9.23 -11.73
CA ARG A 301 19.50 -9.92 -12.49
C ARG A 301 18.97 -11.13 -13.26
N LEU A 302 18.08 -11.89 -12.66
CA LEU A 302 17.51 -13.10 -13.28
C LEU A 302 16.54 -12.76 -14.40
N ALA A 303 15.70 -11.74 -14.20
CA ALA A 303 14.75 -11.27 -15.18
C ALA A 303 15.45 -10.86 -16.49
N ARG A 304 16.63 -10.22 -16.40
CA ARG A 304 17.43 -9.90 -17.59
C ARG A 304 17.88 -11.14 -18.37
N ARG A 305 18.26 -12.23 -17.70
CA ARG A 305 18.67 -13.48 -18.37
C ARG A 305 17.51 -14.14 -19.11
N ARG A 306 16.31 -14.11 -18.51
CA ARG A 306 15.09 -14.67 -19.12
C ARG A 306 14.52 -13.83 -20.25
N GLY A 307 14.82 -12.54 -20.29
CA GLY A 307 14.38 -11.64 -21.34
C GLY A 307 13.08 -10.93 -20.97
N ALA A 308 12.00 -11.15 -21.73
CA ALA A 308 10.73 -10.39 -21.64
C ALA A 308 10.00 -10.57 -20.29
N CYS A 309 10.54 -9.97 -19.24
CA CYS A 309 10.12 -10.10 -17.85
C CYS A 309 9.91 -8.72 -17.22
N VAL A 310 8.96 -8.66 -16.30
CA VAL A 310 8.65 -7.49 -15.48
C VAL A 310 8.58 -7.92 -14.04
N LEU A 311 9.12 -7.11 -13.14
CA LEU A 311 9.08 -7.37 -11.71
C LEU A 311 7.92 -6.62 -11.07
N LEU A 312 7.30 -7.23 -10.06
CA LEU A 312 6.29 -6.59 -9.23
C LEU A 312 6.79 -6.52 -7.78
N PHE A 313 6.90 -5.29 -7.29
CA PHE A 313 7.12 -5.00 -5.88
C PHE A 313 5.81 -4.48 -5.29
N ASP A 314 5.07 -5.35 -4.60
CA ASP A 314 3.84 -4.96 -3.90
C ASP A 314 4.18 -4.26 -2.59
N GLU A 315 3.31 -3.39 -2.08
CA GLU A 315 3.40 -2.75 -0.75
C GLU A 315 4.79 -2.14 -0.47
N MET A 316 5.18 -1.20 -1.31
CA MET A 316 6.50 -0.59 -1.22
C MET A 316 6.73 0.25 0.04
N GLU A 317 5.65 0.70 0.69
CA GLU A 317 5.68 1.37 1.99
C GLU A 317 6.42 0.56 3.05
N ASP A 318 6.35 -0.77 3.04
CA ASP A 318 7.02 -1.60 4.04
C ASP A 318 8.55 -1.47 3.98
N VAL A 319 9.09 -1.22 2.78
CA VAL A 319 10.52 -0.98 2.57
C VAL A 319 10.91 0.48 2.76
N LEU A 320 9.97 1.41 2.70
CA LEU A 320 10.27 2.85 2.69
C LEU A 320 9.96 3.54 4.01
N SER A 321 8.83 3.19 4.63
CA SER A 321 8.31 3.71 5.90
C SER A 321 9.10 3.20 7.11
N GLY A 322 9.97 2.20 6.94
CA GLY A 322 10.99 1.78 7.92
C GLY A 322 12.11 2.81 8.18
N GLY A 323 11.83 4.10 7.91
CA GLY A 323 12.65 5.24 8.27
C GLY A 323 12.37 5.75 9.68
N ASP A 324 12.23 4.88 10.68
CA ASP A 324 12.60 5.13 12.08
C ASP A 324 12.35 3.86 12.90
N ILE A 325 13.45 3.28 13.41
CA ILE A 325 13.48 2.29 14.50
C ILE A 325 13.21 0.83 14.10
N SER A 326 14.26 0.14 13.66
CA SER A 326 14.40 -1.31 13.91
C SER A 326 14.88 -1.52 15.35
N TRP A 327 14.15 -2.31 16.14
CA TRP A 327 14.60 -2.80 17.44
C TRP A 327 15.41 -4.10 17.26
N ARG A 328 16.60 -4.02 16.66
CA ARG A 328 17.61 -5.08 16.82
C ARG A 328 18.46 -4.75 18.06
N LYS A 329 18.26 -5.52 19.15
CA LYS A 329 19.05 -5.47 20.41
C LYS A 329 19.08 -4.10 21.14
N ASN A 330 17.92 -3.53 21.51
CA ASN A 330 17.83 -2.43 22.49
C ASN A 330 18.61 -1.13 22.17
N ARG A 331 18.98 -0.84 20.92
CA ARG A 331 19.61 0.45 20.54
C ARG A 331 18.88 1.12 19.38
N ARG A 332 18.63 2.43 19.53
CA ARG A 332 18.07 3.32 18.51
C ARG A 332 19.15 3.66 17.48
N ILE A 333 18.95 3.32 16.21
CA ILE A 333 19.85 3.72 15.11
C ILE A 333 19.01 4.39 14.00
N ARG A 334 19.46 5.57 13.55
CA ARG A 334 18.94 6.28 12.36
C ARG A 334 19.62 5.75 11.10
N GLN A 335 18.92 4.98 10.28
CA GLN A 335 19.44 4.49 8.99
C GLN A 335 19.35 5.58 7.90
N SER A 336 20.36 6.45 7.82
CA SER A 336 20.52 7.40 6.70
C SER A 336 20.94 6.71 5.39
N GLY A 337 21.56 5.52 5.46
CA GLY A 337 22.11 4.79 4.30
C GLY A 337 21.07 4.19 3.35
N SER A 338 19.86 3.89 3.83
CA SER A 338 18.88 3.14 3.05
C SER A 338 18.27 3.94 1.89
N LYS A 339 18.24 5.27 1.99
CA LYS A 339 17.69 6.16 0.95
C LYS A 339 18.57 6.23 -0.30
N VAL A 340 19.89 6.40 -0.13
CA VAL A 340 20.83 6.48 -1.26
C VAL A 340 20.87 5.16 -2.03
N HIS A 341 20.84 4.06 -1.30
CA HIS A 341 20.90 2.72 -1.86
C HIS A 341 19.66 2.36 -2.67
N LEU A 342 18.47 2.65 -2.14
CA LEU A 342 17.21 2.48 -2.84
C LEU A 342 17.10 3.38 -4.08
N ASN A 343 17.57 4.63 -3.99
CA ASN A 343 17.60 5.54 -5.13
C ASN A 343 18.46 5.00 -6.27
N ARG A 344 19.63 4.42 -5.96
CA ARG A 344 20.48 3.75 -6.96
C ARG A 344 19.82 2.53 -7.56
N LEU A 345 19.05 1.78 -6.77
CA LEU A 345 18.30 0.62 -7.26
C LEU A 345 17.29 1.06 -8.33
N LEU A 346 16.53 2.13 -8.08
CA LEU A 346 15.59 2.69 -9.06
C LEU A 346 16.28 3.27 -10.31
N GLU A 347 17.51 3.77 -10.20
CA GLU A 347 18.22 4.33 -11.35
C GLU A 347 18.88 3.25 -12.23
N HIS A 348 19.11 2.06 -11.68
CA HIS A 348 19.95 1.04 -12.30
C HIS A 348 19.27 -0.33 -12.44
N ASN A 349 17.98 -0.47 -12.10
CA ASN A 349 17.26 -1.71 -12.33
C ASN A 349 17.34 -2.09 -13.82
N GLU A 350 17.71 -3.34 -14.07
CA GLU A 350 17.96 -3.87 -15.41
C GLU A 350 16.66 -4.31 -16.10
N SER A 351 15.65 -4.68 -15.32
CA SER A 351 14.32 -5.06 -15.79
C SER A 351 13.27 -4.04 -15.33
N PRO A 352 12.19 -3.80 -16.09
CA PRO A 352 11.12 -2.91 -15.66
C PRO A 352 10.51 -3.39 -14.34
N VAL A 353 10.35 -2.48 -13.38
CA VAL A 353 9.73 -2.77 -12.08
C VAL A 353 8.42 -2.01 -11.96
N ILE A 354 7.36 -2.73 -11.60
CA ILE A 354 6.07 -2.16 -11.21
C ILE A 354 6.03 -2.13 -9.68
N TRP A 355 5.85 -0.94 -9.12
CA TRP A 355 5.75 -0.67 -7.70
C TRP A 355 4.29 -0.42 -7.34
N THR A 356 3.81 -0.95 -6.23
CA THR A 356 2.48 -0.61 -5.71
C THR A 356 2.58 0.06 -4.34
N THR A 357 1.63 0.95 -4.06
CA THR A 357 1.49 1.57 -2.75
C THR A 357 0.05 1.99 -2.45
N ASN A 358 -0.31 2.07 -1.18
CA ASN A 358 -1.61 2.61 -0.77
C ASN A 358 -1.63 4.15 -0.66
N SER A 359 -0.50 4.79 -0.39
CA SER A 359 -0.41 6.24 -0.21
C SER A 359 0.91 6.78 -0.73
N VAL A 360 0.87 7.85 -1.54
CA VAL A 360 2.09 8.49 -2.05
C VAL A 360 2.65 9.59 -1.15
N HIS A 361 1.85 10.05 -0.17
CA HIS A 361 2.20 11.18 0.70
C HIS A 361 3.32 10.85 1.69
N GLU A 362 3.59 9.57 1.91
CA GLU A 362 4.64 9.09 2.80
C GLU A 362 6.04 9.11 2.13
N PHE A 363 6.12 9.33 0.81
CA PHE A 363 7.37 9.24 0.07
C PHE A 363 8.07 10.59 -0.14
N ASP A 364 9.40 10.53 -0.08
CA ASP A 364 10.26 11.66 -0.41
C ASP A 364 10.08 12.06 -1.90
N PRO A 365 9.91 13.36 -2.23
CA PRO A 365 9.80 13.81 -3.62
C PRO A 365 10.96 13.37 -4.53
N ALA A 366 12.17 13.18 -3.99
CA ALA A 366 13.31 12.67 -4.74
C ALA A 366 13.07 11.23 -5.25
N PHE A 367 12.34 10.43 -4.50
CA PHE A 367 11.98 9.06 -4.89
C PHE A 367 10.93 9.07 -6.00
N LEU A 368 9.88 9.88 -5.86
CA LEU A 368 8.83 10.02 -6.88
C LEU A 368 9.36 10.53 -8.23
N ARG A 369 10.39 11.39 -8.23
CA ARG A 369 11.06 11.86 -9.47
C ARG A 369 11.75 10.76 -10.28
N ARG A 370 12.02 9.59 -9.68
CA ARG A 370 12.67 8.44 -10.33
C ARG A 370 11.67 7.44 -10.89
N MET A 371 10.37 7.65 -10.65
CA MET A 371 9.32 6.90 -11.32
C MET A 371 9.23 7.37 -12.76
N THR A 372 9.37 6.44 -13.70
CA THR A 372 9.21 6.71 -15.13
C THR A 372 7.76 7.12 -15.43
N PHE A 373 6.80 6.49 -14.75
CA PHE A 373 5.40 6.79 -14.89
C PHE A 373 4.62 6.40 -13.64
N SER A 374 3.65 7.23 -13.25
CA SER A 374 2.81 7.00 -12.07
C SER A 374 1.34 6.98 -12.47
N ILE A 375 0.59 6.02 -11.93
CA ILE A 375 -0.83 5.81 -12.22
C ILE A 375 -1.61 5.77 -10.92
N GLU A 376 -2.53 6.72 -10.76
CA GLU A 376 -3.50 6.69 -9.68
C GLU A 376 -4.65 5.72 -10.01
N MET A 377 -4.82 4.70 -9.17
CA MET A 377 -5.90 3.75 -9.24
C MET A 377 -7.05 4.20 -8.36
N LYS A 378 -7.97 4.96 -8.97
CA LYS A 378 -9.21 5.40 -8.34
C LYS A 378 -10.24 4.28 -8.26
N ILE A 379 -11.24 4.46 -7.42
CA ILE A 379 -12.39 3.55 -7.38
C ILE A 379 -13.08 3.59 -8.76
N PRO A 380 -13.28 2.44 -9.45
CA PRO A 380 -13.84 2.44 -10.80
C PRO A 380 -15.23 3.07 -10.85
N PRO A 381 -15.66 3.69 -11.96
CA PRO A 381 -17.01 4.23 -12.12
C PRO A 381 -18.12 3.19 -11.90
N ALA A 382 -19.31 3.62 -11.51
CA ALA A 382 -20.43 2.74 -11.17
C ALA A 382 -20.79 1.74 -12.30
N SER A 383 -20.68 2.15 -13.57
CA SER A 383 -20.91 1.26 -14.73
C SER A 383 -19.88 0.13 -14.82
N VAL A 384 -18.62 0.42 -14.54
CA VAL A 384 -17.52 -0.56 -14.50
C VAL A 384 -17.68 -1.48 -13.29
N ARG A 385 -17.95 -0.91 -12.10
CA ARG A 385 -18.22 -1.69 -10.88
C ARG A 385 -19.38 -2.66 -11.06
N ALA A 386 -20.50 -2.22 -11.65
CA ALA A 386 -21.64 -3.09 -11.90
C ALA A 386 -21.30 -4.29 -12.81
N ARG A 387 -20.43 -4.12 -13.82
CA ARG A 387 -19.93 -5.24 -14.63
C ARG A 387 -19.04 -6.18 -13.82
N GLN A 388 -18.12 -5.63 -13.02
CA GLN A 388 -17.21 -6.41 -12.18
C GLN A 388 -17.98 -7.21 -11.12
N TRP A 389 -18.95 -6.59 -10.45
CA TRP A 389 -19.74 -7.21 -9.40
C TRP A 389 -20.61 -8.35 -9.93
N ARG A 390 -21.16 -8.23 -11.13
CA ARG A 390 -21.87 -9.35 -11.79
C ARG A 390 -20.94 -10.52 -12.10
N ARG A 391 -19.72 -10.26 -12.55
CA ARG A 391 -18.72 -11.32 -12.75
C ARG A 391 -18.32 -12.01 -11.45
N LEU A 392 -18.09 -11.22 -10.39
CA LEU A 392 -17.79 -11.74 -9.06
C LEU A 392 -18.98 -12.55 -8.50
N ALA A 393 -20.20 -12.05 -8.64
CA ALA A 393 -21.41 -12.74 -8.18
C ALA A 393 -21.59 -14.08 -8.88
N LYS A 394 -21.39 -14.13 -10.21
CA LYS A 394 -21.40 -15.38 -10.98
C LYS A 394 -20.36 -16.38 -10.48
N LYS A 395 -19.17 -15.91 -10.10
CA LYS A 395 -18.09 -16.75 -9.56
C LYS A 395 -18.42 -17.27 -8.15
N SER A 396 -19.07 -16.47 -7.32
CA SER A 396 -19.47 -16.82 -5.96
C SER A 396 -20.82 -17.57 -5.89
N GLY A 397 -21.46 -17.83 -7.03
CA GLY A 397 -22.76 -18.51 -7.09
C GLY A 397 -23.96 -17.65 -6.70
N VAL A 398 -23.80 -16.34 -6.55
CA VAL A 398 -24.86 -15.38 -6.18
C VAL A 398 -25.53 -14.84 -7.44
N LYS A 399 -26.86 -14.91 -7.53
CA LYS A 399 -27.61 -14.31 -8.65
C LYS A 399 -27.69 -12.80 -8.47
N LEU A 400 -27.05 -12.07 -9.39
CA LEU A 400 -27.11 -10.62 -9.41
C LEU A 400 -27.59 -10.12 -10.78
N SER A 401 -28.80 -9.55 -10.81
CA SER A 401 -29.39 -9.02 -12.05
C SER A 401 -28.65 -7.75 -12.53
N HIS A 402 -28.74 -7.46 -13.83
CA HIS A 402 -28.20 -6.22 -14.42
C HIS A 402 -28.70 -4.97 -13.69
N ARG A 403 -30.03 -4.88 -13.50
CA ARG A 403 -30.67 -3.75 -12.82
C ARG A 403 -30.16 -3.59 -11.39
N ARG A 404 -30.18 -4.66 -10.58
CA ARG A 404 -29.75 -4.62 -9.18
C ARG A 404 -28.27 -4.30 -9.05
N SER A 405 -27.41 -4.82 -9.94
CA SER A 405 -25.98 -4.49 -9.94
C SER A 405 -25.71 -3.01 -10.19
N ASN A 406 -26.46 -2.39 -11.11
CA ASN A 406 -26.33 -0.95 -11.41
C ASN A 406 -26.84 -0.10 -10.25
N GLU A 407 -27.96 -0.50 -9.62
CA GLU A 407 -28.50 0.17 -8.44
C GLU A 407 -27.49 0.16 -7.29
N LEU A 408 -26.97 -1.02 -6.92
CA LEU A 408 -26.02 -1.16 -5.82
C LEU A 408 -24.68 -0.46 -6.12
N ALA A 409 -24.16 -0.56 -7.35
CA ALA A 409 -22.90 0.09 -7.71
C ALA A 409 -22.99 1.63 -7.72
N ARG A 410 -24.18 2.19 -7.93
CA ARG A 410 -24.45 3.63 -7.78
C ARG A 410 -24.61 4.04 -6.32
N ALA A 411 -25.26 3.20 -5.51
CA ALA A 411 -25.46 3.46 -4.09
C ALA A 411 -24.16 3.33 -3.27
N HIS A 412 -23.23 2.49 -3.70
CA HIS A 412 -21.99 2.19 -2.97
C HIS A 412 -20.76 2.47 -3.83
N ALA A 413 -20.02 3.52 -3.48
CA ALA A 413 -18.71 3.84 -4.06
C ALA A 413 -17.61 3.09 -3.32
N LEU A 414 -17.59 1.76 -3.46
CA LEU A 414 -16.64 0.88 -2.75
C LEU A 414 -15.60 0.27 -3.71
N PRO A 415 -14.36 0.02 -3.25
CA PRO A 415 -13.37 -0.72 -4.01
C PRO A 415 -13.85 -2.15 -4.36
N PRO A 416 -13.36 -2.75 -5.46
CA PRO A 416 -13.74 -4.10 -5.88
C PRO A 416 -13.52 -5.19 -4.81
N SER A 417 -12.49 -5.06 -3.96
CA SER A 417 -12.22 -6.00 -2.87
C SER A 417 -13.38 -6.10 -1.87
N PHE A 418 -14.00 -4.98 -1.52
CA PHE A 418 -15.13 -4.91 -0.58
C PHE A 418 -16.35 -5.63 -1.14
N ALA A 419 -16.64 -5.44 -2.44
CA ALA A 419 -17.71 -6.14 -3.11
C ALA A 419 -17.47 -7.65 -3.18
N ASN A 420 -16.23 -8.09 -3.42
CA ASN A 420 -15.87 -9.50 -3.38
C ASN A 420 -16.09 -10.11 -1.98
N SER A 421 -15.69 -9.41 -0.92
CA SER A 421 -15.94 -9.84 0.47
C SER A 421 -17.43 -9.92 0.79
N ALA A 422 -18.21 -8.90 0.40
CA ALA A 422 -19.67 -8.90 0.60
C ALA A 422 -20.36 -10.05 -0.14
N LEU A 423 -19.99 -10.31 -1.39
CA LEU A 423 -20.52 -11.42 -2.18
C LEU A 423 -20.14 -12.79 -1.60
N ARG A 424 -18.94 -12.93 -1.04
CA ARG A 424 -18.54 -14.16 -0.32
C ARG A 424 -19.35 -14.35 0.96
N ALA A 425 -19.60 -13.29 1.72
CA ALA A 425 -20.43 -13.35 2.91
C ALA A 425 -21.87 -13.77 2.59
N VAL A 426 -22.46 -13.20 1.54
CA VAL A 426 -23.79 -13.59 1.03
C VAL A 426 -23.82 -15.04 0.57
N ALA A 427 -22.81 -15.46 -0.20
CA ALA A 427 -22.71 -16.85 -0.65
C ALA A 427 -22.63 -17.85 0.52
N ALA A 428 -21.97 -17.47 1.62
CA ALA A 428 -21.89 -18.29 2.83
C ALA A 428 -23.19 -18.27 3.65
N ALA A 429 -23.89 -17.14 3.71
CA ALA A 429 -25.17 -17.00 4.42
C ALA A 429 -26.34 -17.67 3.71
N GLY A 430 -26.28 -17.79 2.38
CA GLY A 430 -27.31 -18.46 1.55
C GLY A 430 -28.53 -17.60 1.22
N ASP A 431 -28.59 -16.35 1.69
CA ASP A 431 -29.65 -15.40 1.36
C ASP A 431 -29.13 -14.28 0.44
N GLU A 432 -29.54 -14.31 -0.83
CA GLU A 432 -29.12 -13.33 -1.84
C GLU A 432 -29.68 -11.92 -1.58
N SER A 433 -30.70 -11.78 -0.74
CA SER A 433 -31.32 -10.48 -0.40
C SER A 433 -30.46 -9.63 0.53
N ASP A 434 -29.50 -10.24 1.24
CA ASP A 434 -28.62 -9.59 2.22
C ASP A 434 -27.41 -8.86 1.60
N LEU A 435 -27.27 -8.81 0.27
CA LEU A 435 -26.11 -8.19 -0.36
C LEU A 435 -25.93 -6.71 0.00
N GLU A 436 -27.02 -5.96 0.10
CA GLU A 436 -26.96 -4.54 0.50
C GLU A 436 -26.53 -4.38 1.95
N PHE A 437 -27.00 -5.28 2.83
CA PHE A 437 -26.55 -5.33 4.22
C PHE A 437 -25.07 -5.68 4.32
N ALA A 438 -24.61 -6.70 3.59
CA ALA A 438 -23.21 -7.13 3.55
C ALA A 438 -22.28 -6.02 3.01
N LEU A 439 -22.67 -5.32 1.94
CA LEU A 439 -21.92 -4.18 1.40
C LEU A 439 -21.78 -3.06 2.45
N ASN A 440 -22.86 -2.74 3.15
CA ASN A 440 -22.84 -1.75 4.23
C ASN A 440 -21.99 -2.21 5.43
N ALA A 441 -22.00 -3.49 5.77
CA ALA A 441 -21.23 -4.03 6.89
C ALA A 441 -19.71 -4.01 6.61
N VAL A 442 -19.30 -4.44 5.41
CA VAL A 442 -17.88 -4.47 5.00
C VAL A 442 -17.32 -3.05 4.83
N ALA A 443 -18.16 -2.04 4.56
CA ALA A 443 -17.73 -0.64 4.48
C ALA A 443 -17.42 0.02 5.85
N ARG A 444 -17.87 -0.55 6.98
CA ARG A 444 -17.74 0.07 8.32
C ARG A 444 -16.31 0.15 8.88
N PRO A 445 -15.44 -0.87 8.75
CA PRO A 445 -14.11 -0.84 9.37
C PRO A 445 -13.11 0.12 8.72
N GLY A 446 -13.41 0.65 7.53
CA GLY A 446 -12.47 1.42 6.69
C GLY A 446 -12.34 2.92 6.98
N GLY A 447 -13.01 3.45 8.01
CA GLY A 447 -12.75 4.79 8.54
C GLY A 447 -12.56 5.90 7.49
N SER A 448 -13.47 6.08 6.54
CA SER A 448 -13.62 7.35 5.80
C SER A 448 -14.91 7.36 4.97
N ASN A 449 -15.58 8.50 5.01
CA ASN A 449 -16.89 8.82 4.46
C ASN A 449 -18.09 8.12 5.09
N ARG A 450 -18.74 8.87 6.00
CA ARG A 450 -20.21 8.96 6.06
C ARG A 450 -20.76 8.72 4.65
N MET A 451 -21.69 7.77 4.54
CA MET A 451 -22.44 7.47 3.32
C MET A 451 -22.57 8.72 2.45
N LYS A 452 -21.91 8.77 1.28
CA LYS A 452 -22.32 9.68 0.20
C LYS A 452 -23.79 9.32 -0.01
N GLN A 453 -24.70 10.18 0.46
CA GLN A 453 -26.12 9.87 0.44
C GLN A 453 -26.50 9.50 -1.00
N PRO A 454 -27.27 8.41 -1.20
CA PRO A 454 -27.80 8.14 -2.53
C PRO A 454 -28.59 9.37 -2.97
N ARG A 455 -28.52 9.70 -4.26
CA ARG A 455 -29.27 10.78 -4.93
C ARG A 455 -30.38 11.32 -4.04
N ILE A 456 -30.24 12.53 -3.52
CA ILE A 456 -31.42 13.27 -3.11
C ILE A 456 -32.22 13.37 -4.40
N LYS A 457 -33.19 12.46 -4.60
CA LYS A 457 -34.26 12.71 -5.56
C LYS A 457 -34.91 13.96 -5.01
N VAL A 458 -34.59 15.10 -5.62
CA VAL A 458 -35.26 16.35 -5.32
C VAL A 458 -36.73 16.06 -5.52
N ARG A 459 -37.46 15.96 -4.40
CA ARG A 459 -38.91 16.06 -4.45
C ARG A 459 -39.17 17.41 -5.07
N SER A 460 -39.89 17.45 -6.19
CA SER A 460 -40.29 18.65 -6.94
C SER A 460 -40.06 19.95 -6.14
N PHE A 461 -38.97 20.66 -6.43
CA PHE A 461 -38.67 21.93 -5.79
C PHE A 461 -39.63 22.98 -6.35
N ASP A 462 -40.28 23.74 -5.47
CA ASP A 462 -41.31 24.71 -5.85
C ASP A 462 -40.79 26.13 -5.59
N LEU A 463 -40.49 26.84 -6.68
CA LEU A 463 -40.01 28.22 -6.65
C LEU A 463 -41.02 29.18 -6.02
N ALA A 464 -42.32 28.84 -5.99
CA ALA A 464 -43.34 29.67 -5.33
C ALA A 464 -43.21 29.66 -3.80
N LEU A 465 -42.44 28.74 -3.23
CA LEU A 465 -42.25 28.58 -1.79
C LEU A 465 -40.90 29.14 -1.31
N ILE A 466 -40.24 30.01 -2.09
CA ILE A 466 -39.04 30.73 -1.68
C ILE A 466 -39.18 32.23 -1.99
N ASN A 467 -38.50 33.08 -1.23
CA ASN A 467 -38.51 34.53 -1.43
C ASN A 467 -37.12 35.06 -1.81
N PRO A 468 -36.70 34.92 -3.08
CA PRO A 468 -35.44 35.45 -3.55
C PRO A 468 -35.50 36.97 -3.80
N ASP A 469 -34.39 37.67 -3.62
CA ASP A 469 -34.21 39.07 -4.01
C ASP A 469 -34.00 39.29 -5.51
N CYS A 470 -33.97 38.21 -6.29
CA CYS A 470 -33.78 38.20 -7.73
C CYS A 470 -34.76 37.24 -8.44
N ASP A 471 -35.00 37.47 -9.74
CA ASP A 471 -35.86 36.59 -10.54
C ASP A 471 -35.12 35.30 -10.94
N LEU A 472 -35.24 34.28 -10.09
CA LEU A 472 -34.67 32.96 -10.34
C LEU A 472 -35.25 32.27 -11.60
N SER A 473 -36.46 32.64 -12.03
CA SER A 473 -37.11 32.07 -13.23
C SER A 473 -36.40 32.49 -14.52
N LEU A 474 -35.73 33.63 -14.52
CA LEU A 474 -34.89 34.08 -15.63
C LEU A 474 -33.56 33.32 -15.66
N ILE A 475 -32.98 33.06 -14.48
CA ILE A 475 -31.73 32.31 -14.34
C ILE A 475 -31.95 30.84 -14.74
N GLU A 476 -33.03 30.21 -14.29
CA GLU A 476 -33.39 28.84 -14.68
C GLU A 476 -33.50 28.69 -16.21
N ARG A 477 -34.24 29.61 -16.86
CA ARG A 477 -34.38 29.61 -18.33
C ARG A 477 -33.06 29.80 -19.08
N ARG A 478 -32.10 30.51 -18.50
CA ARG A 478 -30.76 30.71 -19.08
C ARG A 478 -29.90 29.46 -18.89
N LEU A 479 -29.95 28.85 -17.71
CA LEU A 479 -29.17 27.64 -17.39
C LEU A 479 -29.61 26.43 -18.22
N GLN A 480 -30.89 26.35 -18.60
CA GLN A 480 -31.43 25.29 -19.47
C GLN A 480 -31.08 25.46 -20.96
N GLN A 481 -30.44 26.57 -21.38
CA GLN A 481 -30.02 26.75 -22.77
C GLN A 481 -28.71 26.00 -23.02
N ALA A 482 -28.62 25.27 -24.14
CA ALA A 482 -27.45 24.46 -24.52
C ALA A 482 -26.14 25.27 -24.70
N THR A 483 -26.22 26.59 -24.75
CA THR A 483 -25.07 27.51 -24.88
C THR A 483 -24.63 28.13 -23.55
N CYS A 484 -25.22 27.72 -22.41
CA CYS A 484 -24.84 28.26 -21.11
C CYS A 484 -23.42 27.81 -20.74
N PRO A 485 -22.51 28.74 -20.40
CA PRO A 485 -21.22 28.40 -19.85
C PRO A 485 -21.37 27.58 -18.56
N HIS A 486 -20.48 26.60 -18.35
CA HIS A 486 -20.46 25.75 -17.15
C HIS A 486 -19.55 26.32 -16.05
N ASP A 487 -18.89 27.46 -16.26
CA ASP A 487 -18.02 28.16 -15.30
C ASP A 487 -18.80 29.14 -14.39
N VAL A 488 -20.08 28.85 -14.13
CA VAL A 488 -20.96 29.72 -13.36
C VAL A 488 -20.88 29.41 -11.87
N SER A 489 -20.76 30.46 -11.05
CA SER A 489 -20.77 30.34 -9.59
C SER A 489 -21.94 31.08 -8.92
N PHE A 490 -22.54 30.46 -7.90
CA PHE A 490 -23.64 31.01 -7.12
C PHE A 490 -23.24 31.12 -5.64
N CYS A 491 -23.53 32.26 -5.03
CA CYS A 491 -23.54 32.43 -3.58
C CYS A 491 -24.99 32.64 -3.11
N LEU A 492 -25.55 31.60 -2.49
CA LEU A 492 -26.90 31.60 -1.94
C LEU A 492 -26.83 31.91 -0.45
N TYR A 493 -27.47 32.99 -0.01
CA TYR A 493 -27.38 33.42 1.39
C TYR A 493 -28.72 33.87 1.97
N GLY A 494 -28.81 33.89 3.30
CA GLY A 494 -30.01 34.32 4.02
C GLY A 494 -30.28 33.49 5.28
N PRO A 495 -31.37 33.75 6.01
CA PRO A 495 -31.69 33.07 7.26
C PRO A 495 -31.74 31.53 7.15
N PRO A 496 -31.50 30.79 8.25
CA PRO A 496 -31.62 29.33 8.24
C PRO A 496 -33.06 28.89 7.94
N GLY A 497 -33.20 27.84 7.12
CA GLY A 497 -34.49 27.27 6.75
C GLY A 497 -35.17 27.89 5.52
N THR A 498 -34.56 28.88 4.85
CA THR A 498 -35.14 29.53 3.65
C THR A 498 -35.05 28.71 2.36
N GLY A 499 -34.38 27.55 2.38
CA GLY A 499 -34.32 26.64 1.23
C GLY A 499 -33.05 26.73 0.37
N LYS A 500 -31.98 27.37 0.84
CA LYS A 500 -30.71 27.55 0.10
C LYS A 500 -30.13 26.24 -0.46
N SER A 501 -29.93 25.23 0.38
CA SER A 501 -29.35 23.93 -0.05
C SER A 501 -30.30 23.17 -0.99
N ALA A 502 -31.62 23.34 -0.82
CA ALA A 502 -32.61 22.76 -1.73
C ALA A 502 -32.64 23.48 -3.10
N LEU A 503 -32.45 24.79 -3.13
CA LEU A 503 -32.28 25.56 -4.36
C LEU A 503 -30.98 25.14 -5.08
N ALA A 504 -29.88 24.95 -4.34
CA ALA A 504 -28.62 24.47 -4.91
C ALA A 504 -28.79 23.10 -5.61
N ALA A 505 -29.51 22.17 -4.98
CA ALA A 505 -29.84 20.88 -5.58
C ALA A 505 -30.75 21.03 -6.82
N HIS A 506 -31.74 21.93 -6.77
CA HIS A 506 -32.60 22.21 -7.93
C HIS A 506 -31.84 22.81 -9.12
N LEU A 507 -30.83 23.66 -8.88
CA LEU A 507 -29.97 24.19 -9.94
C LEU A 507 -29.17 23.06 -10.62
N ALA A 508 -28.70 22.06 -9.86
CA ALA A 508 -28.04 20.89 -10.44
C ALA A 508 -28.97 20.08 -11.34
N ASP A 509 -30.23 19.88 -10.93
CA ASP A 509 -31.25 19.23 -11.75
C ASP A 509 -31.51 20.02 -13.05
N CYS A 510 -31.57 21.36 -12.99
CA CYS A 510 -31.77 22.21 -14.17
C CYS A 510 -30.60 22.14 -15.16
N LEU A 511 -29.40 21.85 -14.66
CA LEU A 511 -28.17 21.71 -15.44
C LEU A 511 -27.89 20.25 -15.86
N GLU A 512 -28.75 19.31 -15.45
CA GLU A 512 -28.57 17.87 -15.68
C GLU A 512 -27.22 17.31 -15.15
N LEU A 513 -26.68 17.90 -14.08
CA LEU A 513 -25.40 17.49 -13.48
C LEU A 513 -25.63 16.68 -12.20
N ASP A 514 -24.79 15.66 -11.99
CA ASP A 514 -24.71 15.01 -10.67
C ASP A 514 -24.07 15.99 -9.66
N ILE A 515 -24.46 15.88 -8.37
CA ILE A 515 -23.98 16.77 -7.30
C ILE A 515 -22.74 16.18 -6.61
N LEU A 516 -21.74 17.02 -6.35
CA LEU A 516 -20.71 16.78 -5.35
C LEU A 516 -20.92 17.77 -4.19
N GLU A 517 -21.44 17.31 -3.06
CA GLU A 517 -21.68 18.14 -1.88
C GLU A 517 -20.55 17.97 -0.85
N LYS A 518 -19.99 19.08 -0.38
CA LYS A 518 -19.04 19.16 0.74
C LYS A 518 -19.56 20.20 1.73
N ARG A 519 -19.58 19.89 3.02
CA ARG A 519 -19.80 20.93 4.04
C ARG A 519 -18.51 21.71 4.22
N GLY A 520 -18.58 23.00 4.52
CA GLY A 520 -17.37 23.77 4.81
C GLY A 520 -16.54 23.17 5.96
N SER A 521 -17.19 22.52 6.94
CA SER A 521 -16.51 21.77 8.00
C SER A 521 -15.75 20.53 7.53
N ASP A 522 -16.17 19.90 6.42
CA ASP A 522 -15.53 18.69 5.89
C ASP A 522 -14.17 19.01 5.25
N LEU A 523 -13.93 20.29 4.93
CA LEU A 523 -12.70 20.76 4.30
C LEU A 523 -11.66 21.21 5.32
N LEU A 524 -12.06 21.45 6.57
CA LEU A 524 -11.18 21.93 7.64
C LEU A 524 -10.33 20.79 8.23
N SER A 525 -9.01 21.00 8.30
CA SER A 525 -8.07 20.12 9.02
C SER A 525 -7.31 20.90 10.12
N PRO A 526 -7.01 20.26 11.27
CA PRO A 526 -6.14 20.86 12.30
C PRO A 526 -4.67 20.99 11.88
N TRP A 527 -4.24 20.33 10.79
CA TRP A 527 -2.87 20.34 10.30
C TRP A 527 -2.65 21.42 9.23
N VAL A 528 -1.51 22.10 9.29
CA VAL A 528 -1.18 23.22 8.38
C VAL A 528 -0.99 22.69 6.95
N GLY A 529 -1.72 23.24 5.97
CA GLY A 529 -1.62 22.87 4.55
C GLY A 529 -2.61 21.82 4.06
N GLU A 530 -3.15 20.98 4.96
CA GLU A 530 -4.13 19.94 4.59
C GLU A 530 -5.48 20.53 4.20
N THR A 531 -5.85 21.67 4.77
CA THR A 531 -7.14 22.32 4.43
C THR A 531 -7.11 22.85 3.00
N GLU A 532 -6.01 23.49 2.59
CA GLU A 532 -5.81 23.93 1.21
C GLU A 532 -5.84 22.74 0.24
N GLN A 533 -5.21 21.63 0.61
CA GLN A 533 -5.25 20.40 -0.19
C GLN A 533 -6.68 19.87 -0.32
N ASN A 534 -7.45 19.78 0.77
CA ASN A 534 -8.85 19.33 0.74
C ASN A 534 -9.73 20.21 -0.16
N ILE A 535 -9.50 21.53 -0.14
CA ILE A 535 -10.19 22.48 -1.01
C ILE A 535 -9.84 22.22 -2.48
N ALA A 536 -8.55 22.14 -2.81
CA ALA A 536 -8.08 21.87 -4.17
C ALA A 536 -8.63 20.53 -4.70
N GLU A 537 -8.58 19.47 -3.89
CA GLU A 537 -9.12 18.15 -4.21
C GLU A 537 -10.63 18.18 -4.44
N ALA A 538 -11.40 18.99 -3.69
CA ALA A 538 -12.84 19.11 -3.90
C ALA A 538 -13.18 19.73 -5.27
N PHE A 539 -12.44 20.76 -5.69
CA PHE A 539 -12.60 21.36 -7.02
C PHE A 539 -12.14 20.40 -8.12
N GLU A 540 -11.03 19.69 -7.92
CA GLU A 540 -10.52 18.72 -8.89
C GLU A 540 -11.45 17.49 -9.02
N GLU A 541 -11.98 16.96 -7.91
CA GLU A 541 -12.98 15.88 -7.90
C GLU A 541 -14.23 16.30 -8.70
N ALA A 542 -14.74 17.52 -8.48
CA ALA A 542 -15.89 18.04 -9.21
C ALA A 542 -15.62 18.17 -10.72
N ALA A 543 -14.45 18.70 -11.09
CA ALA A 543 -14.05 18.89 -12.47
C ALA A 543 -13.83 17.55 -13.20
N LEU A 544 -13.15 16.60 -12.56
CA LEU A 544 -12.89 15.27 -13.12
C LEU A 544 -14.18 14.46 -13.31
N GLU A 545 -15.10 14.52 -12.35
CA GLU A 545 -16.37 13.79 -12.41
C GLU A 545 -17.47 14.54 -13.19
N GLN A 546 -17.20 15.77 -13.65
CA GLN A 546 -18.16 16.64 -14.33
C GLN A 546 -19.45 16.85 -13.50
N LYS A 547 -19.25 17.26 -12.23
CA LYS A 547 -20.32 17.45 -11.24
C LYS A 547 -20.48 18.91 -10.85
N LEU A 548 -21.69 19.29 -10.45
CA LEU A 548 -21.92 20.57 -9.78
C LEU A 548 -21.40 20.48 -8.35
N LEU A 549 -20.47 21.37 -7.98
CA LEU A 549 -19.88 21.41 -6.64
C LEU A 549 -20.75 22.27 -5.71
N ILE A 550 -21.29 21.67 -4.66
CA ILE A 550 -22.01 22.38 -3.59
C ILE A 550 -21.12 22.47 -2.37
N ILE A 551 -20.87 23.69 -1.91
CA ILE A 551 -20.23 23.97 -0.62
C ILE A 551 -21.28 24.49 0.34
N ASP A 552 -21.80 23.60 1.18
CA ASP A 552 -22.83 23.93 2.17
C ASP A 552 -22.18 24.47 3.46
N GLU A 553 -22.83 25.43 4.13
CA GLU A 553 -22.30 26.05 5.36
C GLU A 553 -20.92 26.70 5.16
N ALA A 554 -20.75 27.39 4.02
CA ALA A 554 -19.48 27.98 3.60
C ALA A 554 -18.97 29.08 4.56
N GLU A 555 -19.81 29.61 5.46
CA GLU A 555 -19.39 30.53 6.52
C GLU A 555 -18.25 29.98 7.40
N THR A 556 -18.10 28.66 7.45
CA THR A 556 -17.02 28.00 8.18
C THR A 556 -15.65 28.15 7.51
N LEU A 557 -15.60 28.43 6.21
CA LEU A 557 -14.37 28.69 5.45
C LEU A 557 -13.99 30.18 5.47
N PHE A 558 -14.96 31.07 5.66
CA PHE A 558 -14.79 32.52 5.53
C PHE A 558 -14.77 33.25 6.87
N TRP A 559 -14.20 32.69 7.94
CA TRP A 559 -14.23 33.36 9.25
C TRP A 559 -13.61 34.77 9.23
N ASN A 560 -14.23 35.68 9.99
CA ASN A 560 -14.00 37.13 9.99
C ASN A 560 -12.52 37.53 10.11
N ARG A 561 -12.07 38.39 9.19
CA ARG A 561 -10.74 39.01 9.17
C ARG A 561 -10.43 39.91 10.38
N ASP A 562 -11.44 40.29 11.18
CA ASP A 562 -11.32 41.31 12.24
C ASP A 562 -10.65 40.81 13.55
N GLY A 563 -9.87 39.74 13.47
CA GLY A 563 -9.05 39.23 14.57
C GLY A 563 -8.02 38.18 14.17
N ALA A 564 -7.76 38.00 12.86
CA ALA A 564 -6.92 36.94 12.33
C ALA A 564 -5.46 37.12 12.78
N THR A 565 -5.10 36.45 13.86
CA THR A 565 -3.73 36.40 14.40
C THR A 565 -2.87 35.35 13.70
N LYS A 566 -3.40 34.60 12.72
CA LYS A 566 -2.71 33.46 12.12
C LYS A 566 -2.76 33.45 10.59
N SER A 567 -1.57 33.34 9.97
CA SER A 567 -1.32 33.37 8.52
C SER A 567 -2.07 32.30 7.69
N TRP A 568 -2.54 31.21 8.30
CA TRP A 568 -3.10 30.05 7.59
C TRP A 568 -4.57 30.25 7.17
N GLU A 569 -5.34 31.05 7.89
CA GLU A 569 -6.76 31.33 7.58
C GLU A 569 -6.89 32.11 6.25
N ALA A 570 -5.94 33.00 5.96
CA ALA A 570 -5.89 33.74 4.69
C ALA A 570 -5.53 32.86 3.48
N SER A 571 -4.72 31.81 3.71
CA SER A 571 -4.26 30.87 2.68
C SER A 571 -5.41 29.99 2.19
N MET A 572 -6.18 29.41 3.11
CA MET A 572 -7.43 28.68 2.85
C MET A 572 -8.40 29.45 1.96
N VAL A 573 -8.73 30.69 2.34
CA VAL A 573 -9.72 31.49 1.60
C VAL A 573 -9.20 31.79 0.19
N ASN A 574 -7.89 32.09 0.06
CA ASN A 574 -7.30 32.33 -1.25
C ASN A 574 -7.36 31.08 -2.14
N GLU A 575 -7.05 29.89 -1.60
CA GLU A 575 -7.12 28.63 -2.35
C GLU A 575 -8.55 28.38 -2.85
N PHE A 576 -9.55 28.59 -1.99
CA PHE A 576 -10.96 28.47 -2.37
C PHE A 576 -11.33 29.42 -3.52
N LEU A 577 -10.92 30.68 -3.45
CA LEU A 577 -11.23 31.67 -4.48
C LEU A 577 -10.48 31.42 -5.80
N VAL A 578 -9.26 30.90 -5.74
CA VAL A 578 -8.52 30.45 -6.93
C VAL A 578 -9.21 29.25 -7.57
N GLY A 579 -9.67 28.28 -6.78
CA GLY A 579 -10.47 27.16 -7.25
C GLY A 579 -11.76 27.62 -7.93
N LEU A 580 -12.47 28.58 -7.33
CA LEU A 580 -13.70 29.16 -7.88
C LEU A 580 -13.48 29.80 -9.26
N GLU A 581 -12.40 30.56 -9.45
CA GLU A 581 -12.08 31.23 -10.72
C GLU A 581 -11.65 30.25 -11.82
N ARG A 582 -11.06 29.11 -11.45
CA ARG A 582 -10.54 28.12 -12.40
C ARG A 582 -11.50 26.97 -12.68
N SER A 583 -12.59 26.88 -11.93
CA SER A 583 -13.51 25.75 -12.01
C SER A 583 -14.16 25.67 -13.40
N PRO A 584 -13.98 24.54 -14.13
CA PRO A 584 -14.67 24.33 -15.40
C PRO A 584 -16.12 23.84 -15.21
N VAL A 585 -16.54 23.62 -13.96
CA VAL A 585 -17.87 23.13 -13.59
C VAL A 585 -18.60 24.12 -12.68
N PRO A 586 -19.95 24.08 -12.62
CA PRO A 586 -20.71 25.03 -11.83
C PRO A 586 -20.49 24.83 -10.32
N VAL A 587 -20.44 25.93 -9.58
CA VAL A 587 -20.18 25.92 -8.13
C VAL A 587 -21.27 26.67 -7.39
N VAL A 588 -21.85 26.08 -6.36
CA VAL A 588 -22.87 26.71 -5.51
C VAL A 588 -22.41 26.71 -4.07
N CYS A 589 -22.28 27.89 -3.47
CA CYS A 589 -22.01 28.06 -2.05
C CYS A 589 -23.29 28.45 -1.33
N THR A 590 -23.58 27.84 -0.19
CA THR A 590 -24.65 28.28 0.71
C THR A 590 -24.06 28.91 1.96
N THR A 591 -24.68 29.97 2.48
CA THR A 591 -24.30 30.52 3.77
C THR A 591 -25.47 31.12 4.55
N ASN A 592 -25.47 30.96 5.88
CA ASN A 592 -26.41 31.65 6.75
C ASN A 592 -25.91 33.04 7.21
N HIS A 593 -24.61 33.29 7.05
CA HIS A 593 -23.91 34.43 7.65
C HIS A 593 -23.07 35.16 6.61
N LEU A 594 -23.73 35.88 5.70
CA LEU A 594 -23.05 36.64 4.63
C LEU A 594 -22.07 37.67 5.22
N GLU A 595 -22.38 38.23 6.38
CA GLU A 595 -21.56 39.21 7.10
C GLU A 595 -20.16 38.70 7.45
N ARG A 596 -19.93 37.38 7.43
CA ARG A 596 -18.59 36.79 7.65
C ARG A 596 -17.75 36.79 6.39
N ILE A 597 -18.37 36.83 5.21
CA ILE A 597 -17.66 36.77 3.93
C ILE A 597 -17.20 38.18 3.53
N ASP A 598 -15.89 38.35 3.34
CA ASP A 598 -15.33 39.63 2.90
C ASP A 598 -15.84 40.05 1.51
N ALA A 599 -15.98 41.36 1.31
CA ALA A 599 -16.44 41.97 0.07
C ALA A 599 -15.57 41.58 -1.15
N ALA A 600 -14.26 41.33 -0.97
CA ALA A 600 -13.39 40.88 -2.05
C ALA A 600 -13.72 39.45 -2.53
N ALA A 601 -14.08 38.54 -1.61
CA ALA A 601 -14.50 37.18 -1.93
C ALA A 601 -15.86 37.21 -2.64
N LEU A 602 -16.80 38.02 -2.15
CA LEU A 602 -18.12 38.16 -2.77
C LEU A 602 -18.03 38.64 -4.22
N ARG A 603 -17.07 39.51 -4.58
CA ARG A 603 -16.92 39.98 -5.97
C ARG A 603 -16.59 38.88 -6.99
N ARG A 604 -16.03 37.75 -6.55
CA ARG A 604 -15.63 36.64 -7.44
C ARG A 604 -16.77 35.69 -7.80
N PHE A 605 -17.89 35.73 -7.07
CA PHE A 605 -19.09 34.97 -7.42
C PHE A 605 -19.86 35.63 -8.56
N THR A 606 -20.27 34.83 -9.55
CA THR A 606 -21.05 35.28 -10.71
C THR A 606 -22.44 35.77 -10.30
N PHE A 607 -23.14 34.98 -9.49
CA PHE A 607 -24.48 35.29 -8.98
C PHE A 607 -24.51 35.31 -7.45
N LYS A 608 -25.29 36.24 -6.91
CA LYS A 608 -25.53 36.41 -5.47
C LYS A 608 -27.03 36.50 -5.29
N ALA A 609 -27.61 35.57 -4.54
CA ALA A 609 -29.04 35.52 -4.31
C ALA A 609 -29.33 35.45 -2.82
N LYS A 610 -30.04 36.45 -2.31
CA LYS A 610 -30.58 36.45 -0.95
C LYS A 610 -31.91 35.73 -0.95
N LEU A 611 -32.06 34.71 -0.10
CA LEU A 611 -33.34 34.10 0.21
C LEU A 611 -33.83 34.66 1.55
N ASP A 612 -34.88 35.48 1.50
CA ASP A 612 -35.49 36.10 2.68
C ASP A 612 -36.63 35.23 3.26
N TYR A 613 -37.23 35.68 4.35
CA TYR A 613 -38.43 35.09 4.93
C TYR A 613 -39.60 35.14 3.93
N LEU A 614 -40.55 34.21 4.05
CA LEU A 614 -41.70 34.15 3.15
C LEU A 614 -42.58 35.39 3.28
N THR A 615 -43.08 35.89 2.14
CA THR A 615 -44.17 36.88 2.14
C THR A 615 -45.45 36.26 2.69
N GLY A 616 -46.41 37.09 3.13
CA GLY A 616 -47.67 36.59 3.68
C GLY A 616 -48.44 35.66 2.74
N ASP A 617 -48.41 35.94 1.44
CA ASP A 617 -49.06 35.09 0.43
C ASP A 617 -48.29 33.78 0.19
N GLN A 618 -46.96 33.82 0.19
CA GLN A 618 -46.13 32.62 0.09
C GLN A 618 -46.25 31.73 1.34
N ALA A 619 -46.35 32.32 2.53
CA ALA A 619 -46.58 31.58 3.77
C ALA A 619 -47.96 30.89 3.76
N ALA A 620 -48.98 31.54 3.22
CA ALA A 620 -50.30 30.93 3.02
C ALA A 620 -50.25 29.78 2.00
N ALA A 621 -49.53 29.95 0.88
CA ALA A 621 -49.32 28.90 -0.11
C ALA A 621 -48.54 27.70 0.49
N ALA A 622 -47.49 27.97 1.26
CA ALA A 622 -46.71 26.96 1.98
C ALA A 622 -47.59 26.18 2.95
N PHE A 623 -48.44 26.86 3.73
CA PHE A 623 -49.37 26.21 4.65
C PHE A 623 -50.27 25.21 3.92
N SER A 624 -50.88 25.64 2.81
CA SER A 624 -51.74 24.77 2.01
C SER A 624 -51.00 23.61 1.38
N ARG A 625 -49.75 23.80 0.96
CA ARG A 625 -48.94 22.74 0.36
C ARG A 625 -48.47 21.70 1.39
N PHE A 626 -47.98 22.14 2.54
CA PHE A 626 -47.43 21.26 3.58
C PHE A 626 -48.51 20.49 4.34
N PHE A 627 -49.68 21.10 4.57
CA PHE A 627 -50.72 20.51 5.43
C PHE A 627 -51.99 20.11 4.68
N SER A 628 -52.09 20.41 3.38
CA SER A 628 -53.30 20.17 2.56
C SER A 628 -54.56 20.82 3.17
N GLN A 629 -54.41 22.01 3.77
CA GLN A 629 -55.48 22.75 4.46
C GLN A 629 -55.44 24.25 4.09
N ALA A 630 -56.57 24.94 4.18
CA ALA A 630 -56.60 26.39 3.95
C ALA A 630 -55.84 27.14 5.06
N ALA A 631 -55.01 28.11 4.67
CA ALA A 631 -54.21 28.90 5.60
C ALA A 631 -55.07 29.86 6.44
N PRO A 632 -54.95 29.85 7.78
CA PRO A 632 -55.54 30.88 8.62
C PRO A 632 -54.98 32.28 8.29
N ALA A 633 -55.79 33.32 8.50
CA ALA A 633 -55.37 34.70 8.27
C ALA A 633 -54.19 35.15 9.15
N SER A 634 -53.94 34.47 10.28
CA SER A 634 -52.82 34.78 11.17
C SER A 634 -51.45 34.50 10.52
N ILE A 635 -51.35 33.43 9.71
CA ILE A 635 -50.11 33.06 9.01
C ILE A 635 -49.62 34.17 8.08
N LYS A 636 -50.52 34.89 7.41
CA LYS A 636 -50.15 35.99 6.52
C LYS A 636 -49.46 37.15 7.25
N ARG A 637 -49.63 37.25 8.58
CA ARG A 637 -49.04 38.30 9.42
C ARG A 637 -47.69 37.89 10.02
N CYS A 638 -47.30 36.63 9.89
CA CYS A 638 -46.04 36.11 10.41
C CYS A 638 -44.89 36.40 9.42
N GLY A 639 -44.19 37.52 9.61
CA GLY A 639 -43.14 37.98 8.68
C GLY A 639 -41.78 37.25 8.78
N THR A 640 -41.61 36.26 9.66
CA THR A 640 -40.33 35.55 9.87
C THR A 640 -40.42 34.04 9.62
N LEU A 641 -41.46 33.60 8.92
CA LEU A 641 -41.63 32.19 8.56
C LEU A 641 -40.73 31.79 7.39
N THR A 642 -40.19 30.59 7.47
CA THR A 642 -39.38 29.95 6.43
C THR A 642 -39.98 28.60 6.05
N PRO A 643 -39.74 28.07 4.83
CA PRO A 643 -40.18 26.72 4.47
C PRO A 643 -39.70 25.63 5.45
N GLY A 644 -38.54 25.82 6.07
CA GLY A 644 -38.02 24.96 7.13
C GLY A 644 -38.96 24.85 8.33
N ASP A 645 -39.62 25.94 8.73
CA ASP A 645 -40.56 25.95 9.87
C ASP A 645 -41.79 25.10 9.58
N PHE A 646 -42.32 25.19 8.35
CA PHE A 646 -43.40 24.32 7.88
C PHE A 646 -42.99 22.84 7.88
N ALA A 647 -41.76 22.53 7.46
CA ALA A 647 -41.24 21.17 7.49
C ALA A 647 -41.04 20.64 8.92
N VAL A 648 -40.60 21.49 9.86
CA VAL A 648 -40.45 21.15 11.28
C VAL A 648 -41.82 20.86 11.90
N VAL A 649 -42.80 21.76 11.73
CA VAL A 649 -44.16 21.57 12.24
C VAL A 649 -44.81 20.33 11.62
N GLN A 650 -44.64 20.10 10.31
CA GLN A 650 -45.12 18.86 9.66
C GLN A 650 -44.50 17.60 10.26
N LYS A 651 -43.22 17.63 10.66
CA LYS A 651 -42.58 16.51 11.36
C LYS A 651 -43.13 16.35 12.79
N GLN A 652 -43.29 17.43 13.54
CA GLN A 652 -43.86 17.40 14.90
C GLN A 652 -45.27 16.79 14.89
N LEU A 653 -46.11 17.15 13.91
CA LEU A 653 -47.46 16.61 13.75
C LEU A 653 -47.50 15.08 13.54
N ARG A 654 -46.40 14.44 13.10
CA ARG A 654 -46.33 12.97 12.99
C ARG A 654 -46.31 12.27 14.35
N PHE A 655 -45.94 12.98 15.41
CA PHE A 655 -45.83 12.46 16.77
C PHE A 655 -46.99 12.90 17.67
N CYS A 656 -47.94 13.68 17.13
CA CYS A 656 -49.18 13.98 17.84
C CYS A 656 -50.20 12.87 17.58
N GLU A 657 -50.81 12.33 18.65
CA GLU A 657 -51.70 11.15 18.61
C GLU A 657 -53.04 11.33 17.89
N GLU A 658 -53.29 12.47 17.24
CA GLU A 658 -54.55 12.74 16.55
C GLU A 658 -54.30 13.15 15.09
N GLY A 659 -54.63 12.23 14.17
CA GLY A 659 -54.67 12.51 12.75
C GLY A 659 -55.61 13.69 12.44
N LYS A 660 -55.02 14.78 11.94
CA LYS A 660 -55.61 16.10 11.61
C LYS A 660 -55.73 17.08 12.77
N SER A 661 -54.60 17.66 13.17
CA SER A 661 -54.59 18.92 13.94
C SER A 661 -55.30 20.04 13.17
N SER A 662 -56.07 20.87 13.88
CA SER A 662 -56.83 21.98 13.29
C SER A 662 -55.91 23.04 12.68
N PRO A 663 -56.35 23.78 11.62
CA PRO A 663 -55.54 24.82 11.00
C PRO A 663 -55.00 25.87 12.00
N MET A 664 -55.81 26.21 13.01
CA MET A 664 -55.45 27.16 14.06
C MET A 664 -54.36 26.62 15.00
N LYS A 665 -54.39 25.32 15.33
CA LYS A 665 -53.35 24.68 16.14
C LYS A 665 -52.02 24.64 15.39
N ILE A 666 -52.05 24.30 14.10
CA ILE A 666 -50.86 24.31 13.23
C ILE A 666 -50.31 25.74 13.11
N ALA A 667 -51.16 26.74 12.97
CA ALA A 667 -50.73 28.14 12.91
C ALA A 667 -50.07 28.61 14.21
N SER A 668 -50.61 28.24 15.37
CA SER A 668 -49.99 28.53 16.67
C SER A 668 -48.61 27.86 16.82
N MET A 669 -48.43 26.64 16.31
CA MET A 669 -47.12 25.96 16.29
C MET A 669 -46.11 26.70 15.39
N LEU A 670 -46.54 27.17 14.21
CA LEU A 670 -45.70 27.96 13.31
C LEU A 670 -45.34 29.32 13.90
N GLU A 671 -46.28 30.00 14.56
CA GLU A 671 -46.05 31.26 15.27
C GLU A 671 -45.03 31.07 16.41
N THR A 672 -45.07 29.93 17.11
CA THR A 672 -44.11 29.58 18.15
C THR A 672 -42.72 29.38 17.57
N GLU A 673 -42.59 28.62 16.47
CA GLU A 673 -41.30 28.42 15.77
C GLU A 673 -40.72 29.73 15.24
N ALA A 674 -41.57 30.59 14.68
CA ALA A 674 -41.18 31.93 14.23
C ALA A 674 -40.70 32.83 15.38
N ALA A 675 -41.31 32.72 16.56
CA ALA A 675 -40.94 33.50 17.74
C ALA A 675 -39.58 33.09 18.33
N VAL A 676 -39.20 31.80 18.26
CA VAL A 676 -37.88 31.31 18.70
C VAL A 676 -36.74 32.04 17.98
N LYS A 677 -36.94 32.37 16.69
CA LYS A 677 -35.96 33.09 15.87
C LYS A 677 -35.83 34.57 16.23
N GLN A 678 -36.86 35.18 16.82
CA GLN A 678 -36.85 36.60 17.19
C GLN A 678 -36.31 36.86 18.61
N LYS A 679 -36.47 35.91 19.55
CA LYS A 679 -36.13 36.14 20.96
C LYS A 679 -34.77 35.60 21.40
N GLY A 680 -34.07 34.81 20.59
CA GLY A 680 -32.95 34.02 21.09
C GLY A 680 -33.44 32.97 22.08
N ILE A 681 -32.80 31.80 22.08
CA ILE A 681 -33.28 30.60 22.76
C ILE A 681 -33.46 30.87 24.27
N SER A 682 -34.71 30.99 24.73
CA SER A 682 -35.04 30.75 26.14
C SER A 682 -35.06 29.23 26.35
N ARG A 683 -34.09 28.72 27.12
CA ARG A 683 -33.98 27.30 27.48
C ARG A 683 -35.31 26.79 28.04
N ILE A 684 -35.89 25.78 27.38
CA ILE A 684 -36.93 24.94 27.96
C ILE A 684 -36.22 24.07 29.01
N GLY A 685 -36.44 24.37 30.29
CA GLY A 685 -36.21 23.43 31.39
C GLY A 685 -37.31 22.37 31.37
N PHE A 686 -36.90 21.12 31.64
CA PHE A 686 -37.75 19.94 31.77
C PHE A 686 -38.95 20.14 32.68
#